data_AF-A0A8B7K232-F1
#
_entry.id   AF-A0A8B7K232-F1
#
_cell.length_a   1.000
_cell.length_b   1.000
_cell.length_c   1.000
_cell.angle_alpha   90.00
_cell.angle_beta   90.00
_cell.angle_gamma   90.00
#
_symmetry.space_group_name_H-M   'P 1'
#
loop_
_entity.id
_entity.type
_entity.pdbx_description
1 polymer ?
#
loop_
_entity_poly.entity_id
_entity_poly.type
_entity_poly.pdbx_seq_one_letter_code
_entity_poly.pdbx_strand_id
1 'polypeptide(L)'
;MEAALRMLQQFYLDLEKFLAWLTEAETTANVLQDATHKEKVLEDAKVVRELMKQWQDLQAEIDAHTDIFHNLDENGQKILRSLEGSDDAALLQRQLDNMNFRWSELRKKSLNIRSRLEASTDQWKRLHLSLQELLAWLQLKEDELKQQAPIGGDLPTVQKQNDIHRTFKRELKTKEPVIMSALETVRMLPAEQPVEGLEKLYQEPRELSPEKRAQNVAKLLRRQADEVKMEWDKLNLNSADWQKKIDDALERLQGLQEAMDELDLKLRQAEVFKGSWQPVGDLLIDSLQDHLEKVKVYRAEIVPLKEKVHHVNELAHRFTPSDIQPSQYNLSCVEDLNTRWKVLQVAIDERIRQLHEAHRDFGPTSQHFLTTSVQGPWERAISPNKVPYYINHETQTTCWDHPKMTELYQSLADLNNVRFSAYRTAMKLRRLQKALCLDLLSLSAACDALDQHNLKQNDQPMDILQIINCLTTIYDRLEQEHNNLVNVPLCVDMCLNWLLNVYDTGRTGRIRVLSFKTGVVSLCKAHLEDKYRYLFKQVASSTGFCDQRRLGLLLHDSIQIPRQLGEVASFGGSNIEPSVRSCFQFANNKPEIEAALFLDWMRLEPQSMVWLPVLHRVAAAETAKHQAKCNICKECPIIGFRYRSLKHFNYDICQSCFFSGRVAKGHKMHYPMVEYCTPTTSGEDVRDFAKVLKNKFRTKRYFAKHPRMGYLPVQTVLEGDNMET
;
A
#
# COMPACT_ATOMS: atom_id res chain seq x y z
N MET A 1 11.89 -41.00 -136.89
CA MET A 1 10.50 -40.57 -136.64
C MET A 1 9.83 -41.44 -135.57
N GLU A 2 9.90 -42.78 -135.64
CA GLU A 2 9.27 -43.69 -134.64
C GLU A 2 9.81 -43.55 -133.20
N ALA A 3 11.12 -43.34 -133.00
CA ALA A 3 11.68 -43.19 -131.65
C ALA A 3 11.25 -41.89 -130.94
N ALA A 4 11.07 -40.80 -131.69
CA ALA A 4 10.63 -39.51 -131.16
C ALA A 4 9.13 -39.53 -130.79
N LEU A 5 8.31 -40.19 -131.61
CA LEU A 5 6.88 -40.43 -131.32
C LEU A 5 6.69 -41.30 -130.06
N ARG A 6 7.51 -42.32 -129.84
CA ARG A 6 7.47 -43.14 -128.62
C ARG A 6 7.85 -42.35 -127.37
N MET A 7 8.86 -41.47 -127.45
CA MET A 7 9.25 -40.61 -126.32
C MET A 7 8.17 -39.58 -125.98
N LEU A 8 7.50 -39.01 -126.98
CA LEU A 8 6.38 -38.09 -126.78
C LEU A 8 5.18 -38.81 -126.14
N GLN A 9 4.84 -40.00 -126.64
CA GLN A 9 3.74 -40.82 -126.13
C GLN A 9 4.01 -41.30 -124.68
N GLN A 10 5.26 -41.63 -124.36
CA GLN A 10 5.69 -41.96 -123.02
C GLN A 10 5.62 -40.76 -122.08
N PHE A 11 6.03 -39.57 -122.53
CA PHE A 11 5.92 -38.33 -121.77
C PHE A 11 4.46 -37.99 -121.42
N TYR A 12 3.53 -38.08 -122.37
CA TYR A 12 2.11 -37.84 -122.10
C TYR A 12 1.51 -38.88 -121.15
N LEU A 13 1.95 -40.15 -121.24
CA LEU A 13 1.53 -41.20 -120.31
C LEU A 13 2.04 -40.94 -118.88
N ASP A 14 3.30 -40.50 -118.75
CA ASP A 14 3.89 -40.20 -117.44
C ASP A 14 3.33 -38.90 -116.84
N LEU A 15 3.01 -37.91 -117.68
CA LEU A 15 2.28 -36.70 -117.29
C LEU A 15 0.85 -37.03 -116.84
N GLU A 16 0.13 -37.90 -117.55
CA GLU A 16 -1.22 -38.33 -117.18
C GLU A 16 -1.23 -39.09 -115.85
N LYS A 17 -0.27 -40.01 -115.64
CA LYS A 17 -0.09 -40.71 -114.36
C LYS A 17 0.25 -39.76 -113.23
N PHE A 18 1.13 -38.79 -113.46
CA PHE A 18 1.48 -37.79 -112.46
C PHE A 18 0.29 -36.89 -112.12
N LEU A 19 -0.48 -36.44 -113.12
CA LEU A 19 -1.69 -35.65 -112.89
C LEU A 19 -2.79 -36.44 -112.18
N ALA A 20 -2.90 -37.75 -112.41
CA ALA A 20 -3.80 -38.63 -111.67
C ALA A 20 -3.39 -38.70 -110.19
N TRP A 21 -2.12 -38.99 -109.91
CA TRP A 21 -1.59 -38.96 -108.54
C TRP A 21 -1.73 -37.57 -107.89
N LEU A 22 -1.45 -36.49 -108.63
CA LEU A 22 -1.59 -35.12 -108.12
C LEU A 22 -3.03 -34.82 -107.69
N THR A 23 -4.01 -35.39 -108.40
CA THR A 23 -5.43 -35.29 -108.05
C THR A 23 -5.72 -36.04 -106.75
N GLU A 24 -5.18 -37.25 -106.59
CA GLU A 24 -5.32 -38.04 -105.35
C GLU A 24 -4.67 -37.35 -104.15
N ALA A 25 -3.44 -36.85 -104.31
CA ALA A 25 -2.71 -36.11 -103.28
C ALA A 25 -3.43 -34.80 -102.89
N GLU A 26 -3.99 -34.07 -103.86
CA GLU A 26 -4.82 -32.88 -103.61
C GLU A 26 -6.11 -33.22 -102.85
N THR A 27 -6.77 -34.34 -103.18
CA THR A 27 -7.95 -34.77 -102.41
C THR A 27 -7.60 -35.08 -100.96
N THR A 28 -6.48 -35.77 -100.72
CA THR A 28 -5.97 -36.06 -99.38
C THR A 28 -5.61 -34.76 -98.64
N ALA A 29 -4.92 -33.82 -99.30
CA ALA A 29 -4.59 -32.53 -98.73
C ALA A 29 -5.83 -31.70 -98.36
N ASN A 30 -6.87 -31.70 -99.19
CA ASN A 30 -8.12 -30.99 -98.91
C ASN A 30 -8.87 -31.60 -97.71
N VAL A 31 -8.92 -32.93 -97.62
CA VAL A 31 -9.54 -33.63 -96.48
C VAL A 31 -8.79 -33.31 -95.18
N LEU A 32 -7.45 -33.31 -95.21
CA LEU A 32 -6.61 -32.92 -94.07
C LEU A 32 -6.77 -31.45 -93.71
N GLN A 33 -6.84 -30.56 -94.70
CA GLN A 33 -7.08 -29.14 -94.49
C GLN A 33 -8.44 -28.91 -93.81
N ASP A 34 -9.52 -29.49 -94.32
CA ASP A 34 -10.86 -29.35 -93.72
C ASP A 34 -10.94 -29.92 -92.32
N ALA A 35 -10.25 -31.04 -92.06
CA ALA A 35 -10.17 -31.63 -90.73
C ALA A 35 -9.41 -30.72 -89.74
N THR A 36 -8.33 -30.07 -90.18
CA THR A 36 -7.58 -29.10 -89.36
C THR A 36 -8.29 -27.75 -89.19
N HIS A 37 -9.25 -27.40 -90.06
CA HIS A 37 -10.07 -26.18 -89.93
C HIS A 37 -11.23 -26.27 -88.94
N LYS A 38 -11.64 -27.48 -88.55
CA LYS A 38 -12.65 -27.65 -87.50
C LYS A 38 -12.01 -27.42 -86.13
N GLU A 39 -12.22 -26.25 -85.52
CA GLU A 39 -11.61 -25.83 -84.24
C GLU A 39 -11.72 -26.90 -83.14
N LYS A 40 -12.89 -27.56 -83.01
CA LYS A 40 -13.12 -28.64 -82.03
C LYS A 40 -12.30 -29.90 -82.25
N VAL A 41 -11.76 -30.10 -83.46
CA VAL A 41 -10.97 -31.29 -83.82
C VAL A 41 -9.50 -31.13 -83.41
N LEU A 42 -9.01 -29.88 -83.34
CA LEU A 42 -7.66 -29.56 -82.88
C LEU A 42 -7.50 -29.64 -81.35
N GLU A 43 -8.60 -29.76 -80.61
CA GLU A 43 -8.65 -29.97 -79.17
C GLU A 43 -8.50 -31.47 -78.79
N ASP A 44 -8.74 -32.37 -79.73
CA ASP A 44 -8.62 -33.81 -79.55
C ASP A 44 -7.21 -34.29 -79.93
N ALA A 45 -6.40 -34.62 -78.92
CA ALA A 45 -5.04 -35.08 -79.10
C ALA A 45 -4.92 -36.39 -79.91
N LYS A 46 -5.97 -37.23 -79.96
CA LYS A 46 -6.01 -38.43 -80.80
C LYS A 46 -6.17 -38.04 -82.26
N VAL A 47 -7.10 -37.14 -82.56
CA VAL A 47 -7.36 -36.72 -83.94
C VAL A 47 -6.21 -35.88 -84.49
N VAL A 48 -5.61 -34.98 -83.70
CA VAL A 48 -4.44 -34.19 -84.12
C VAL A 48 -3.24 -35.06 -84.51
N ARG A 49 -3.02 -36.19 -83.82
CA ARG A 49 -1.92 -37.13 -84.16
C ARG A 49 -2.22 -37.94 -85.39
N GLU A 50 -3.44 -38.41 -85.55
CA GLU A 50 -3.86 -39.12 -86.76
C GLU A 50 -3.73 -38.19 -87.99
N LEU A 51 -4.16 -36.94 -87.86
CA LEU A 51 -3.98 -35.90 -88.88
C LEU A 51 -2.49 -35.58 -89.13
N MET A 52 -1.65 -35.57 -88.10
CA MET A 52 -0.21 -35.34 -88.25
C MET A 52 0.50 -36.50 -88.94
N LYS A 53 0.10 -37.75 -88.66
CA LYS A 53 0.60 -38.93 -89.35
C LYS A 53 0.16 -38.93 -90.81
N GLN A 54 -1.13 -38.70 -91.08
CA GLN A 54 -1.64 -38.61 -92.44
C GLN A 54 -1.00 -37.46 -93.23
N TRP A 55 -0.69 -36.35 -92.56
CA TRP A 55 0.12 -35.27 -93.15
C TRP A 55 1.57 -35.70 -93.43
N GLN A 56 2.21 -36.46 -92.54
CA GLN A 56 3.56 -37.00 -92.78
C GLN A 56 3.57 -37.98 -93.96
N ASP A 57 2.56 -38.84 -94.07
CA ASP A 57 2.40 -39.77 -95.17
C ASP A 57 2.22 -39.00 -96.50
N LEU A 58 1.32 -38.00 -96.53
CA LEU A 58 1.16 -37.10 -97.68
C LEU A 58 2.44 -36.34 -98.02
N GLN A 59 3.19 -35.86 -97.01
CA GLN A 59 4.45 -35.15 -97.22
C GLN A 59 5.52 -36.08 -97.80
N ALA A 60 5.61 -37.33 -97.33
CA ALA A 60 6.51 -38.33 -97.89
C ALA A 60 6.14 -38.69 -99.34
N GLU A 61 4.85 -38.75 -99.67
CA GLU A 61 4.39 -38.94 -101.06
C GLU A 61 4.77 -37.74 -101.95
N ILE A 62 4.59 -36.50 -101.47
CA ILE A 62 5.03 -35.29 -102.17
C ILE A 62 6.55 -35.33 -102.39
N ASP A 63 7.33 -35.67 -101.38
CA ASP A 63 8.78 -35.74 -101.49
C ASP A 63 9.21 -36.81 -102.51
N ALA A 64 8.60 -38.00 -102.50
CA ALA A 64 8.89 -39.08 -103.44
C ALA A 64 8.55 -38.73 -104.92
N HIS A 65 7.54 -37.89 -105.15
CA HIS A 65 7.13 -37.45 -106.48
C HIS A 65 7.79 -36.14 -106.94
N THR A 66 8.64 -35.54 -106.10
CA THR A 66 9.33 -34.27 -106.42
C THR A 66 10.29 -34.42 -107.60
N ASP A 67 11.05 -35.52 -107.65
CA ASP A 67 11.96 -35.78 -108.77
C ASP A 67 11.20 -36.07 -110.08
N ILE A 68 10.04 -36.74 -109.99
CA ILE A 68 9.17 -37.03 -111.13
C ILE A 68 8.57 -35.73 -111.68
N PHE A 69 8.11 -34.84 -110.81
CA PHE A 69 7.66 -33.50 -111.17
C PHE A 69 8.74 -32.72 -111.92
N HIS A 70 9.96 -32.63 -111.37
CA HIS A 70 11.07 -31.91 -112.00
C HIS A 70 11.44 -32.51 -113.36
N ASN A 71 11.44 -33.85 -113.47
CA ASN A 71 11.71 -34.54 -114.72
C ASN A 71 10.62 -34.25 -115.78
N LEU A 72 9.34 -34.27 -115.41
CA LEU A 72 8.21 -33.95 -116.29
C LEU A 72 8.16 -32.47 -116.68
N ASP A 73 8.46 -31.54 -115.76
CA ASP A 73 8.51 -30.12 -116.07
C ASP A 73 9.70 -29.82 -117.00
N GLU A 74 10.90 -30.34 -116.71
CA GLU A 74 12.08 -30.15 -117.58
C GLU A 74 11.89 -30.77 -118.97
N ASN A 75 11.40 -32.01 -119.05
CA ASN A 75 11.17 -32.68 -120.33
C ASN A 75 9.98 -32.06 -121.07
N GLY A 76 8.94 -31.64 -120.36
CA GLY A 76 7.82 -30.89 -120.93
C GLY A 76 8.26 -29.56 -121.53
N GLN A 77 9.08 -28.80 -120.82
CA GLN A 77 9.68 -27.55 -121.30
C GLN A 77 10.63 -27.75 -122.50
N LYS A 78 11.33 -28.90 -122.58
CA LYS A 78 12.14 -29.27 -123.75
C LYS A 78 11.27 -29.63 -124.96
N ILE A 79 10.21 -30.39 -124.76
CA ILE A 79 9.25 -30.77 -125.81
C ILE A 79 8.50 -29.55 -126.33
N LEU A 80 8.10 -28.64 -125.43
CA LEU A 80 7.46 -27.39 -125.76
C LEU A 80 8.31 -26.52 -126.70
N ARG A 81 9.60 -26.36 -126.39
CA ARG A 81 10.57 -25.64 -127.23
C ARG A 81 10.74 -26.26 -128.63
N SER A 82 10.45 -27.54 -128.79
CA SER A 82 10.53 -28.24 -130.08
C SER A 82 9.25 -28.15 -130.93
N LEU A 83 8.13 -27.68 -130.36
CA LEU A 83 6.79 -27.63 -130.98
C LEU A 83 6.29 -26.19 -131.25
N GLU A 84 7.17 -25.18 -131.12
CA GLU A 84 6.83 -23.75 -131.23
C GLU A 84 6.05 -23.41 -132.51
N GLY A 85 4.89 -22.76 -132.35
CA GLY A 85 4.01 -22.33 -133.43
C GLY A 85 2.87 -23.28 -133.80
N SER A 86 2.72 -24.43 -133.11
CA SER A 86 1.58 -25.34 -133.26
C SER A 86 0.51 -25.18 -132.16
N ASP A 87 -0.75 -25.50 -132.45
CA ASP A 87 -1.83 -25.54 -131.45
C ASP A 87 -1.55 -26.56 -130.33
N ASP A 88 -0.77 -27.61 -130.63
CA ASP A 88 -0.35 -28.63 -129.66
C ASP A 88 0.65 -28.09 -128.62
N ALA A 89 1.51 -27.12 -128.99
CA ALA A 89 2.40 -26.44 -128.04
C ALA A 89 1.61 -25.56 -127.05
N ALA A 90 0.56 -24.87 -127.50
CA ALA A 90 -0.30 -24.09 -126.63
C ALA A 90 -1.08 -24.99 -125.63
N LEU A 91 -1.50 -26.18 -126.08
CA LEU A 91 -2.16 -27.17 -125.23
C LEU A 91 -1.18 -27.75 -124.19
N LEU A 92 0.04 -28.12 -124.58
CA LEU A 92 1.06 -28.64 -123.67
C LEU A 92 1.52 -27.57 -122.66
N GLN A 93 1.68 -26.31 -123.07
CA GLN A 93 1.99 -25.20 -122.16
C GLN A 93 0.91 -25.07 -121.08
N ARG A 94 -0.37 -25.08 -121.47
CA ARG A 94 -1.49 -25.04 -120.51
C ARG A 94 -1.48 -26.23 -119.56
N GLN A 95 -1.12 -27.42 -120.02
CA GLN A 95 -1.05 -28.60 -119.16
C GLN A 95 0.12 -28.54 -118.16
N LEU A 96 1.29 -28.05 -118.59
CA LEU A 96 2.45 -27.84 -117.70
C LEU A 96 2.19 -26.71 -116.71
N ASP A 97 1.62 -25.59 -117.14
CA ASP A 97 1.24 -24.49 -116.25
C ASP A 97 0.21 -24.94 -115.21
N ASN A 98 -0.77 -25.74 -115.63
CA ASN A 98 -1.75 -26.35 -114.74
C ASN A 98 -1.08 -27.31 -113.73
N MET A 99 -0.18 -28.18 -114.19
CA MET A 99 0.58 -29.09 -113.33
C MET A 99 1.43 -28.32 -112.31
N ASN A 100 2.18 -27.31 -112.76
CA ASN A 100 3.06 -26.48 -111.93
C ASN A 100 2.28 -25.68 -110.89
N PHE A 101 1.15 -25.09 -111.29
CA PHE A 101 0.24 -24.39 -110.38
C PHE A 101 -0.32 -25.32 -109.30
N ARG A 102 -0.85 -26.47 -109.72
CA ARG A 102 -1.42 -27.50 -108.82
C ARG A 102 -0.39 -28.05 -107.84
N TRP A 103 0.81 -28.36 -108.32
CA TRP A 103 1.94 -28.78 -107.49
C TRP A 103 2.33 -27.73 -106.44
N SER A 104 2.45 -26.46 -106.85
CA SER A 104 2.75 -25.35 -105.94
C SER A 104 1.68 -25.18 -104.87
N GLU A 105 0.40 -25.24 -105.24
CA GLU A 105 -0.72 -25.14 -104.30
C GLU A 105 -0.80 -26.34 -103.35
N LEU A 106 -0.53 -27.56 -103.81
CA LEU A 106 -0.44 -28.74 -102.95
C LEU A 106 0.65 -28.60 -101.88
N ARG A 107 1.86 -28.17 -102.27
CA ARG A 107 2.98 -27.92 -101.33
C ARG A 107 2.64 -26.84 -100.30
N LYS A 108 1.99 -25.76 -100.75
CA LYS A 108 1.53 -24.68 -99.88
C LYS A 108 0.47 -25.14 -98.88
N LYS A 109 -0.50 -25.96 -99.31
CA LYS A 109 -1.50 -26.57 -98.43
C LYS A 109 -0.87 -27.48 -97.38
N SER A 110 0.07 -28.33 -97.78
CA SER A 110 0.83 -29.18 -96.84
C SER A 110 1.51 -28.34 -95.75
N LEU A 111 2.18 -27.24 -96.12
CA LEU A 111 2.87 -26.39 -95.16
C LEU A 111 1.93 -25.67 -94.18
N ASN A 112 0.75 -25.25 -94.65
CA ASN A 112 -0.29 -24.65 -93.81
C ASN A 112 -0.89 -25.66 -92.83
N ILE A 113 -1.13 -26.90 -93.26
CA ILE A 113 -1.60 -28.01 -92.42
C ILE A 113 -0.59 -28.26 -91.29
N ARG A 114 0.71 -28.36 -91.62
CA ARG A 114 1.80 -28.50 -90.64
C ARG A 114 1.79 -27.37 -89.59
N SER A 115 1.76 -26.12 -90.05
CA SER A 115 1.82 -24.95 -89.16
C SER A 115 0.70 -24.92 -88.13
N ARG A 116 -0.51 -25.34 -88.50
CA ARG A 116 -1.66 -25.39 -87.60
C ARG A 116 -1.61 -26.55 -86.61
N LEU A 117 -1.11 -27.72 -87.04
CA LEU A 117 -0.91 -28.87 -86.15
C LEU A 117 0.22 -28.61 -85.12
N GLU A 118 1.28 -27.91 -85.52
CA GLU A 118 2.37 -27.49 -84.62
C GLU A 118 1.93 -26.42 -83.60
N ALA A 119 1.09 -25.47 -84.01
CA ALA A 119 0.56 -24.42 -83.13
C ALA A 119 -0.22 -24.97 -81.91
N SER A 120 -0.98 -26.06 -82.08
CA SER A 120 -1.64 -26.77 -80.98
C SER A 120 -0.63 -27.41 -80.03
N THR A 121 0.45 -28.02 -80.55
CA THR A 121 1.52 -28.62 -79.75
C THR A 121 2.24 -27.59 -78.86
N ASP A 122 2.47 -26.40 -79.39
CA ASP A 122 3.12 -25.31 -78.65
C ASP A 122 2.24 -24.70 -77.55
N GLN A 123 0.91 -24.76 -77.69
CA GLN A 123 -0.02 -24.35 -76.65
C GLN A 123 0.14 -25.19 -75.37
N TRP A 124 0.30 -26.52 -75.50
CA TRP A 124 0.54 -27.42 -74.36
C TRP A 124 1.86 -27.14 -73.66
N LYS A 125 2.93 -26.89 -74.43
CA LYS A 125 4.25 -26.57 -73.88
C LYS A 125 4.21 -25.27 -73.09
N ARG A 126 3.51 -24.24 -73.60
CA ARG A 126 3.32 -22.97 -72.87
C ARG A 126 2.54 -23.17 -71.59
N LEU A 127 1.49 -23.99 -71.62
CA LEU A 127 0.71 -24.33 -70.41
C LEU A 127 1.53 -25.10 -69.39
N HIS A 128 2.34 -26.08 -69.82
CA HIS A 128 3.27 -26.81 -68.96
C HIS A 128 4.26 -25.89 -68.26
N LEU A 129 4.91 -24.99 -69.01
CA LEU A 129 5.84 -24.00 -68.47
C LEU A 129 5.13 -23.07 -67.49
N SER A 130 3.92 -22.60 -67.83
CA SER A 130 3.13 -21.76 -66.94
C SER A 130 2.78 -22.44 -65.62
N LEU A 131 2.38 -23.72 -65.64
CA LEU A 131 2.12 -24.49 -64.42
C LEU A 131 3.39 -24.69 -63.57
N GLN A 132 4.54 -24.94 -64.19
CA GLN A 132 5.82 -25.03 -63.48
C GLN A 132 6.24 -23.70 -62.84
N GLU A 133 6.09 -22.58 -63.55
CA GLU A 133 6.33 -21.25 -63.01
C GLU A 133 5.42 -20.93 -61.84
N LEU A 134 4.13 -21.33 -61.92
CA LEU A 134 3.20 -21.18 -60.81
C LEU A 134 3.60 -22.04 -59.61
N LEU A 135 4.00 -23.30 -59.80
CA LEU A 135 4.50 -24.15 -58.71
C LEU A 135 5.74 -23.55 -58.03
N ALA A 136 6.71 -23.07 -58.81
CA ALA A 136 7.91 -22.43 -58.28
C ALA A 136 7.57 -21.14 -57.51
N TRP A 137 6.64 -20.33 -58.02
CA TRP A 137 6.16 -19.13 -57.35
C TRP A 137 5.40 -19.46 -56.06
N LEU A 138 4.55 -20.50 -56.05
CA LEU A 138 3.84 -20.97 -54.86
C LEU A 138 4.82 -21.43 -53.77
N GLN A 139 5.86 -22.19 -54.14
CA GLN A 139 6.91 -22.61 -53.21
C GLN A 139 7.65 -21.41 -52.62
N LEU A 140 8.03 -20.44 -53.46
CA LEU A 140 8.69 -19.22 -53.01
C LEU A 140 7.81 -18.43 -52.03
N LYS A 141 6.51 -18.29 -52.31
CA LYS A 141 5.58 -17.59 -51.41
C LYS A 141 5.30 -18.36 -50.11
N GLU A 142 5.25 -19.68 -50.16
CA GLU A 142 5.15 -20.51 -48.96
C GLU A 142 6.39 -20.36 -48.06
N ASP A 143 7.59 -20.28 -48.65
CA ASP A 143 8.82 -20.05 -47.90
C ASP A 143 8.94 -18.62 -47.35
N GLU A 144 8.52 -17.61 -48.11
CA GLU A 144 8.38 -16.23 -47.61
C GLU A 144 7.42 -16.16 -46.41
N LEU A 145 6.28 -16.87 -46.45
CA LEU A 145 5.33 -16.92 -45.35
C LEU A 145 5.94 -17.57 -44.10
N LYS A 146 6.67 -18.67 -44.25
CA LYS A 146 7.37 -19.34 -43.13
C LYS A 146 8.43 -18.44 -42.49
N GLN A 147 9.11 -17.61 -43.28
CA GLN A 147 10.12 -16.67 -42.77
C GLN A 147 9.52 -15.54 -41.90
N GLN A 148 8.20 -15.31 -41.94
CA GLN A 148 7.56 -14.31 -41.08
C GLN A 148 7.46 -14.76 -39.62
N ALA A 149 7.58 -16.06 -39.32
CA ALA A 149 7.59 -16.58 -37.97
C ALA A 149 8.96 -16.35 -37.29
N PRO A 150 9.03 -16.15 -35.96
CA PRO A 150 7.92 -16.15 -34.99
C PRO A 150 7.19 -14.80 -34.88
N ILE A 151 6.05 -14.80 -34.17
CA ILE A 151 5.31 -13.57 -33.85
C ILE A 151 6.15 -12.71 -32.90
N GLY A 152 6.17 -11.40 -33.12
CA GLY A 152 6.86 -10.44 -32.27
C GLY A 152 6.31 -10.38 -30.83
N GLY A 153 7.17 -9.96 -29.90
CA GLY A 153 6.82 -9.87 -28.47
C GLY A 153 6.30 -8.51 -27.99
N ASP A 154 6.18 -7.54 -28.90
CA ASP A 154 5.75 -6.16 -28.62
C ASP A 154 4.84 -5.63 -29.73
N LEU A 155 3.99 -4.67 -29.36
CA LEU A 155 2.96 -4.12 -30.24
C LEU A 155 3.54 -3.53 -31.54
N PRO A 156 4.59 -2.68 -31.52
CA PRO A 156 5.22 -2.17 -32.75
C PRO A 156 5.70 -3.29 -33.71
N THR A 157 6.34 -4.33 -33.17
CA THR A 157 6.86 -5.44 -33.97
C THR A 157 5.72 -6.21 -34.65
N VAL A 158 4.66 -6.54 -33.90
CA VAL A 158 3.50 -7.27 -34.47
C VAL A 158 2.71 -6.39 -35.44
N GLN A 159 2.60 -5.08 -35.19
CA GLN A 159 2.00 -4.12 -36.13
C GLN A 159 2.72 -4.15 -37.49
N LYS A 160 4.06 -4.11 -37.45
CA LYS A 160 4.91 -4.21 -38.64
C LYS A 160 4.73 -5.55 -39.36
N GLN A 161 4.64 -6.66 -38.63
CA GLN A 161 4.35 -7.98 -39.21
C GLN A 161 2.97 -8.01 -39.90
N ASN A 162 1.95 -7.37 -39.31
CA ASN A 162 0.63 -7.26 -39.92
C ASN A 162 0.69 -6.47 -41.24
N ASP A 163 1.43 -5.37 -41.30
CA ASP A 163 1.58 -4.57 -42.52
C ASP A 163 2.32 -5.33 -43.64
N ILE A 164 3.35 -6.10 -43.29
CA ILE A 164 4.05 -7.01 -44.21
C ILE A 164 3.07 -8.07 -44.73
N HIS A 165 2.31 -8.74 -43.85
CA HIS A 165 1.37 -9.78 -44.24
C HIS A 165 0.20 -9.25 -45.08
N ARG A 166 -0.27 -8.02 -44.81
CA ARG A 166 -1.24 -7.32 -45.67
C ARG A 166 -0.70 -7.09 -47.08
N THR A 167 0.60 -6.84 -47.20
CA THR A 167 1.26 -6.72 -48.51
C THR A 167 1.32 -8.08 -49.21
N PHE A 168 1.73 -9.12 -48.49
CA PHE A 168 1.73 -10.50 -48.98
C PHE A 168 0.35 -10.96 -49.49
N LYS A 169 -0.72 -10.70 -48.73
CA LYS A 169 -2.10 -11.00 -49.15
C LYS A 169 -2.53 -10.24 -50.40
N ARG A 170 -2.08 -9.00 -50.59
CA ARG A 170 -2.33 -8.25 -51.84
C ARG A 170 -1.67 -8.93 -53.02
N GLU A 171 -0.45 -9.44 -52.86
CA GLU A 171 0.25 -10.20 -53.91
C GLU A 171 -0.43 -11.54 -54.25
N LEU A 172 -0.96 -12.25 -53.25
CA LEU A 172 -1.78 -13.44 -53.53
C LEU A 172 -3.01 -13.06 -54.37
N LYS A 173 -3.75 -12.03 -53.94
CA LYS A 173 -4.95 -11.57 -54.62
C LYS A 173 -4.69 -11.13 -56.07
N THR A 174 -3.53 -10.54 -56.35
CA THR A 174 -3.16 -10.18 -57.74
C THR A 174 -2.80 -11.41 -58.58
N LYS A 175 -2.26 -12.48 -57.98
CA LYS A 175 -1.92 -13.73 -58.69
C LYS A 175 -3.08 -14.70 -58.87
N GLU A 176 -4.10 -14.63 -58.02
CA GLU A 176 -5.32 -15.45 -58.07
C GLU A 176 -5.92 -15.62 -59.48
N PRO A 177 -6.20 -14.56 -60.28
CA PRO A 177 -6.81 -14.74 -61.60
C PRO A 177 -5.92 -15.55 -62.56
N VAL A 178 -4.60 -15.45 -62.43
CA VAL A 178 -3.66 -16.20 -63.28
C VAL A 178 -3.69 -17.69 -62.94
N ILE A 179 -3.74 -18.02 -61.64
CA ILE A 179 -3.86 -19.40 -61.18
C ILE A 179 -5.18 -20.01 -61.62
N MET A 180 -6.30 -19.29 -61.40
CA MET A 180 -7.62 -19.75 -61.80
C MET A 180 -7.73 -19.95 -63.31
N SER A 181 -7.17 -19.04 -64.12
CA SER A 181 -7.12 -19.19 -65.58
C SER A 181 -6.31 -20.40 -66.04
N ALA A 182 -5.15 -20.66 -65.41
CA ALA A 182 -4.31 -21.80 -65.76
C ALA A 182 -5.00 -23.14 -65.43
N LEU A 183 -5.64 -23.22 -64.26
CA LEU A 183 -6.41 -24.38 -63.84
C LEU A 183 -7.63 -24.63 -64.75
N GLU A 184 -8.35 -23.57 -65.13
CA GLU A 184 -9.51 -23.68 -66.01
C GLU A 184 -9.11 -24.16 -67.42
N THR A 185 -7.98 -23.66 -67.94
CA THR A 185 -7.42 -24.11 -69.22
C THR A 185 -7.10 -25.61 -69.22
N VAL A 186 -6.67 -26.17 -68.08
CA VAL A 186 -6.41 -27.63 -67.92
C VAL A 186 -7.70 -28.43 -67.72
N ARG A 187 -8.75 -27.83 -67.14
CA ARG A 187 -10.07 -28.47 -66.95
C ARG A 187 -10.85 -28.63 -68.25
N MET A 188 -10.72 -27.66 -69.15
CA MET A 188 -11.37 -27.70 -70.48
C MET A 188 -10.78 -28.78 -71.40
N LEU A 189 -9.79 -29.55 -70.93
CA LEU A 189 -9.17 -30.63 -71.69
C LEU A 189 -10.04 -31.88 -71.70
N PRO A 190 -10.27 -32.51 -72.86
CA PRO A 190 -11.06 -33.73 -72.94
C PRO A 190 -10.55 -34.80 -71.96
N ALA A 191 -11.42 -35.20 -71.03
CA ALA A 191 -11.20 -36.35 -70.18
C ALA A 191 -11.64 -37.59 -70.96
N GLU A 192 -10.72 -38.31 -71.60
CA GLU A 192 -11.08 -39.63 -72.13
C GLU A 192 -11.32 -40.61 -70.97
N GLN A 193 -12.46 -41.30 -71.04
CA GLN A 193 -12.90 -42.37 -70.15
C GLN A 193 -11.93 -43.56 -70.21
N PRO A 194 -11.80 -44.36 -69.13
CA PRO A 194 -11.04 -45.59 -69.18
C PRO A 194 -11.71 -46.57 -70.16
N VAL A 195 -10.99 -46.96 -71.21
CA VAL A 195 -11.40 -48.10 -72.04
C VAL A 195 -11.22 -49.35 -71.19
N GLU A 196 -12.32 -49.85 -70.61
CA GLU A 196 -12.42 -51.22 -70.15
C GLU A 196 -12.38 -52.15 -71.37
N GLY A 197 -11.30 -52.92 -71.51
CA GLY A 197 -11.17 -53.92 -72.56
C GLY A 197 -9.77 -54.52 -72.59
N LEU A 198 -9.70 -55.81 -72.27
CA LEU A 198 -8.56 -56.73 -72.22
C LEU A 198 -7.31 -56.33 -73.05
N GLU A 199 -6.13 -56.44 -72.44
CA GLU A 199 -5.02 -57.23 -73.01
C GLU A 199 -3.83 -57.35 -72.03
N LYS A 200 -3.73 -58.52 -71.39
CA LYS A 200 -2.44 -59.11 -71.03
C LYS A 200 -2.04 -60.00 -72.20
N LEU A 201 -0.90 -59.72 -72.82
CA LEU A 201 0.23 -60.63 -73.08
C LEU A 201 1.14 -60.02 -74.16
N TYR A 202 2.44 -60.21 -73.95
CA TYR A 202 3.59 -59.79 -74.77
C TYR A 202 4.10 -58.36 -74.59
N GLN A 203 5.13 -58.27 -73.74
CA GLN A 203 6.13 -57.21 -73.78
C GLN A 203 7.14 -57.51 -74.89
N GLU A 204 7.27 -56.58 -75.83
CA GLU A 204 8.54 -56.27 -76.49
C GLU A 204 8.75 -54.74 -76.47
N PRO A 205 9.99 -54.25 -76.33
CA PRO A 205 10.31 -52.83 -76.24
C PRO A 205 10.25 -52.20 -77.64
N ARG A 206 9.05 -51.96 -78.16
CA ARG A 206 8.83 -51.06 -79.29
C ARG A 206 8.40 -49.70 -78.77
N GLU A 207 8.98 -48.66 -79.37
CA GLU A 207 8.73 -47.25 -79.12
C GLU A 207 7.27 -46.98 -78.75
N LEU A 208 7.05 -46.35 -77.59
CA LEU A 208 5.72 -45.94 -77.10
C LEU A 208 4.92 -45.33 -78.25
N SER A 209 3.74 -45.90 -78.55
CA SER A 209 2.89 -45.36 -79.61
C SER A 209 2.59 -43.88 -79.33
N PRO A 210 2.51 -43.04 -80.37
CA PRO A 210 2.22 -41.62 -80.23
C PRO A 210 1.01 -41.36 -79.34
N GLU A 211 -0.01 -42.24 -79.35
CA GLU A 211 -1.20 -42.28 -78.48
C GLU A 211 -0.88 -42.25 -76.98
N LYS A 212 0.01 -43.13 -76.52
CA LYS A 212 0.45 -43.18 -75.12
C LYS A 212 1.24 -41.93 -74.73
N ARG A 213 1.98 -41.29 -75.66
CA ARG A 213 2.78 -40.09 -75.37
C ARG A 213 1.93 -38.85 -75.06
N ALA A 214 0.92 -38.50 -75.86
CA ALA A 214 0.08 -37.34 -75.53
C ALA A 214 -0.91 -37.62 -74.39
N GLN A 215 -1.34 -38.87 -74.19
CA GLN A 215 -2.07 -39.24 -72.96
C GLN A 215 -1.19 -39.04 -71.72
N ASN A 216 0.11 -39.34 -71.79
CA ASN A 216 1.05 -39.06 -70.71
C ASN A 216 1.25 -37.55 -70.48
N VAL A 217 1.29 -36.73 -71.53
CA VAL A 217 1.38 -35.26 -71.41
C VAL A 217 0.11 -34.66 -70.79
N ALA A 218 -1.08 -35.07 -71.22
CA ALA A 218 -2.34 -34.62 -70.63
C ALA A 218 -2.50 -35.05 -69.17
N LYS A 219 -2.09 -36.28 -68.83
CA LYS A 219 -2.01 -36.76 -67.43
C LYS A 219 -1.01 -35.96 -66.61
N LEU A 220 0.15 -35.63 -67.17
CA LEU A 220 1.16 -34.81 -66.51
C LEU A 220 0.65 -33.39 -66.24
N LEU A 221 0.03 -32.74 -67.22
CA LEU A 221 -0.55 -31.41 -67.07
C LEU A 221 -1.67 -31.37 -66.03
N ARG A 222 -2.55 -32.39 -66.01
CA ARG A 222 -3.56 -32.54 -64.94
C ARG A 222 -2.93 -32.70 -63.57
N ARG A 223 -1.93 -33.58 -63.44
CA ARG A 223 -1.21 -33.76 -62.17
C ARG A 223 -0.57 -32.45 -61.69
N GLN A 224 0.08 -31.72 -62.58
CA GLN A 224 0.65 -30.42 -62.25
C GLN A 224 -0.40 -29.37 -61.88
N ALA A 225 -1.55 -29.36 -62.56
CA ALA A 225 -2.67 -28.48 -62.19
C ALA A 225 -3.26 -28.84 -60.82
N ASP A 226 -3.40 -30.12 -60.51
CA ASP A 226 -3.84 -30.60 -59.20
C ASP A 226 -2.81 -30.21 -58.11
N GLU A 227 -1.51 -30.33 -58.40
CA GLU A 227 -0.42 -29.86 -57.52
C GLU A 227 -0.49 -28.33 -57.30
N VAL A 228 -0.68 -27.53 -58.38
CA VAL A 228 -0.86 -26.07 -58.29
C VAL A 228 -2.08 -25.74 -57.42
N LYS A 229 -3.20 -26.44 -57.62
CA LYS A 229 -4.43 -26.21 -56.85
C LYS A 229 -4.24 -26.55 -55.38
N MET A 230 -3.62 -27.69 -55.09
CA MET A 230 -3.31 -28.11 -53.71
C MET A 230 -2.41 -27.11 -53.00
N GLU A 231 -1.29 -26.72 -53.61
CA GLU A 231 -0.35 -25.77 -53.00
C GLU A 231 -0.94 -24.35 -52.89
N TRP A 232 -1.78 -23.92 -53.83
CA TRP A 232 -2.52 -22.65 -53.73
C TRP A 232 -3.52 -22.64 -52.56
N ASP A 233 -4.31 -23.70 -52.40
CA ASP A 233 -5.29 -23.79 -51.31
C ASP A 233 -4.58 -23.87 -49.96
N LYS A 234 -3.48 -24.62 -49.87
CA LYS A 234 -2.62 -24.72 -48.70
C LYS A 234 -1.98 -23.38 -48.33
N LEU A 235 -1.42 -22.65 -49.29
CA LEU A 235 -0.84 -21.32 -49.08
C LEU A 235 -1.88 -20.32 -48.55
N ASN A 236 -3.10 -20.35 -49.10
CA ASN A 236 -4.19 -19.49 -48.63
C ASN A 236 -4.64 -19.84 -47.21
N LEU A 237 -4.73 -21.14 -46.88
CA LEU A 237 -5.03 -21.60 -45.52
C LEU A 237 -3.95 -21.14 -44.54
N ASN A 238 -2.68 -21.39 -44.85
CA ASN A 238 -1.54 -20.97 -44.02
C ASN A 238 -1.50 -19.44 -43.84
N SER A 239 -1.81 -18.68 -44.89
CA SER A 239 -1.90 -17.22 -44.85
C SER A 239 -3.05 -16.72 -43.97
N ALA A 240 -4.21 -17.40 -44.01
CA ALA A 240 -5.34 -17.08 -43.14
C ALA A 240 -5.03 -17.40 -41.67
N ASP A 241 -4.44 -18.56 -41.40
CA ASP A 241 -4.02 -18.97 -40.06
C ASP A 241 -2.95 -18.03 -39.48
N TRP A 242 -1.99 -17.60 -40.31
CA TRP A 242 -0.98 -16.62 -39.91
C TRP A 242 -1.59 -15.25 -39.59
N GLN A 243 -2.59 -14.79 -40.37
CA GLN A 243 -3.31 -13.56 -40.04
C GLN A 243 -4.02 -13.67 -38.69
N LYS A 244 -4.73 -14.78 -38.45
CA LYS A 244 -5.43 -15.00 -37.18
C LYS A 244 -4.46 -14.96 -36.00
N LYS A 245 -3.28 -15.57 -36.15
CA LYS A 245 -2.20 -15.51 -35.17
C LYS A 245 -1.71 -14.07 -34.91
N ILE A 246 -1.54 -13.25 -35.96
CA ILE A 246 -1.17 -11.83 -35.83
C ILE A 246 -2.28 -11.05 -35.11
N ASP A 247 -3.53 -11.23 -35.50
CA ASP A 247 -4.67 -10.50 -34.93
C ASP A 247 -4.85 -10.84 -33.44
N ASP A 248 -4.79 -12.12 -33.07
CA ASP A 248 -4.82 -12.58 -31.67
C ASP A 248 -3.66 -12.00 -30.85
N ALA A 249 -2.47 -11.87 -31.45
CA ALA A 249 -1.30 -11.28 -30.80
C ALA A 249 -1.46 -9.77 -30.58
N LEU A 250 -1.98 -9.04 -31.58
CA LEU A 250 -2.27 -7.61 -31.47
C LEU A 250 -3.27 -7.31 -30.36
N GLU A 251 -4.39 -8.05 -30.32
CA GLU A 251 -5.43 -7.85 -29.30
C GLU A 251 -4.86 -8.05 -27.88
N ARG A 252 -4.08 -9.12 -27.66
CA ARG A 252 -3.50 -9.42 -26.35
C ARG A 252 -2.44 -8.41 -25.94
N LEU A 253 -1.53 -8.03 -26.85
CA LEU A 253 -0.47 -7.06 -26.56
C LEU A 253 -1.03 -5.65 -26.34
N GLN A 254 -2.05 -5.27 -27.10
CA GLN A 254 -2.74 -4.00 -26.91
C GLN A 254 -3.47 -3.96 -25.56
N GLY A 255 -4.21 -5.02 -25.20
CA GLY A 255 -4.88 -5.09 -23.90
C GLY A 255 -3.90 -5.05 -22.72
N LEU A 256 -2.74 -5.70 -22.83
CA LEU A 256 -1.68 -5.59 -21.82
C LEU A 256 -1.12 -4.17 -21.73
N GLN A 257 -0.82 -3.54 -22.87
CA GLN A 257 -0.30 -2.17 -22.93
C GLN A 257 -1.27 -1.15 -22.30
N GLU A 258 -2.55 -1.21 -22.67
CA GLU A 258 -3.59 -0.32 -22.11
C GLU A 258 -3.73 -0.48 -20.59
N ALA A 259 -3.73 -1.72 -20.09
CA ALA A 259 -3.81 -1.99 -18.67
C ALA A 259 -2.55 -1.52 -17.91
N MET A 260 -1.35 -1.68 -18.50
CA MET A 260 -0.10 -1.17 -17.95
C MET A 260 -0.11 0.36 -17.87
N ASP A 261 -0.54 1.05 -18.94
CA ASP A 261 -0.58 2.50 -19.01
C ASP A 261 -1.59 3.10 -18.00
N GLU A 262 -2.75 2.47 -17.83
CA GLU A 262 -3.75 2.88 -16.84
C GLU A 262 -3.21 2.73 -15.41
N LEU A 263 -2.53 1.62 -15.12
CA LEU A 263 -1.92 1.37 -13.81
C LEU A 263 -0.76 2.35 -13.55
N ASP A 264 0.11 2.60 -14.53
CA ASP A 264 1.21 3.56 -14.41
C ASP A 264 0.70 4.96 -14.05
N LEU A 265 -0.32 5.45 -14.75
CA LEU A 265 -0.92 6.75 -14.49
C LEU A 265 -1.43 6.85 -13.04
N LYS A 266 -2.12 5.82 -12.56
CA LYS A 266 -2.66 5.81 -11.20
C LYS A 266 -1.57 5.68 -10.14
N LEU A 267 -0.53 4.88 -10.39
CA LEU A 267 0.62 4.77 -9.50
C LEU A 267 1.37 6.10 -9.40
N ARG A 268 1.61 6.80 -10.53
CA ARG A 268 2.23 8.13 -10.51
C ARG A 268 1.44 9.14 -9.68
N GLN A 269 0.12 9.17 -9.82
CA GLN A 269 -0.74 10.03 -9.00
C GLN A 269 -0.57 9.73 -7.50
N ALA A 270 -0.46 8.45 -7.15
CA ALA A 270 -0.27 8.03 -5.77
C ALA A 270 1.13 8.32 -5.22
N GLU A 271 2.15 8.17 -6.05
CA GLU A 271 3.54 8.51 -5.73
C GLU A 271 3.71 10.02 -5.51
N VAL A 272 3.01 10.87 -6.27
CA VAL A 272 2.98 12.32 -6.06
C VAL A 272 2.35 12.66 -4.71
N PHE A 273 1.23 12.01 -4.33
CA PHE A 273 0.65 12.21 -3.01
C PHE A 273 1.61 11.80 -1.89
N LYS A 274 2.27 10.64 -2.01
CA LYS A 274 3.34 10.22 -1.09
C LYS A 274 4.47 11.25 -1.02
N GLY A 275 4.89 11.80 -2.16
CA GLY A 275 5.94 12.83 -2.24
C GLY A 275 5.59 14.14 -1.53
N SER A 276 4.31 14.40 -1.28
CA SER A 276 3.85 15.58 -0.54
C SER A 276 4.00 15.46 0.99
N TRP A 277 4.37 14.28 1.51
CA TRP A 277 4.48 14.06 2.94
C TRP A 277 5.71 14.74 3.53
N GLN A 278 5.49 15.56 4.55
CA GLN A 278 6.56 16.13 5.38
C GLN A 278 7.10 15.07 6.37
N PRO A 279 8.36 15.16 6.81
CA PRO A 279 8.88 14.36 7.91
C PRO A 279 7.99 14.46 9.16
N VAL A 280 7.83 13.37 9.91
CA VAL A 280 6.93 13.36 11.08
C VAL A 280 7.39 14.34 12.17
N GLY A 281 8.70 14.54 12.33
CA GLY A 281 9.26 15.48 13.31
C GLY A 281 8.95 16.95 13.04
N ASP A 282 8.55 17.30 11.82
CA ASP A 282 8.21 18.67 11.42
C ASP A 282 6.72 18.98 11.56
N LEU A 283 5.91 17.98 11.93
CA LEU A 283 4.47 18.14 12.12
C LEU A 283 4.14 18.73 13.49
N LEU A 284 3.10 19.56 13.53
CA LEU A 284 2.56 20.03 14.81
C LEU A 284 1.89 18.86 15.54
N ILE A 285 2.15 18.76 16.85
CA ILE A 285 1.61 17.69 17.70
C ILE A 285 0.08 17.63 17.60
N ASP A 286 -0.57 18.80 17.61
CA ASP A 286 -2.04 18.91 17.55
C ASP A 286 -2.62 18.45 16.20
N SER A 287 -1.84 18.51 15.12
CA SER A 287 -2.30 18.08 13.78
C SER A 287 -1.97 16.61 13.48
N LEU A 288 -1.21 15.90 14.34
CA LEU A 288 -0.83 14.50 14.12
C LEU A 288 -2.04 13.58 13.88
N GLN A 289 -3.14 13.82 14.61
CA GLN A 289 -4.38 13.03 14.46
C GLN A 289 -5.04 13.26 13.09
N ASP A 290 -5.08 14.50 12.62
CA ASP A 290 -5.64 14.85 11.31
C ASP A 290 -4.81 14.23 10.18
N HIS A 291 -3.47 14.28 10.30
CA HIS A 291 -2.58 13.64 9.34
C HIS A 291 -2.76 12.11 9.34
N LEU A 292 -2.89 11.49 10.51
CA LEU A 292 -3.13 10.05 10.64
C LEU A 292 -4.43 9.64 9.94
N GLU A 293 -5.52 10.39 10.16
CA GLU A 293 -6.81 10.10 9.55
C GLU A 293 -6.77 10.30 8.03
N LYS A 294 -6.13 11.38 7.56
CA LYS A 294 -5.94 11.64 6.13
C LYS A 294 -5.21 10.49 5.42
N VAL A 295 -4.15 9.94 6.01
CA VAL A 295 -3.40 8.82 5.41
C VAL A 295 -4.20 7.52 5.47
N LYS A 296 -5.01 7.28 6.51
CA LYS A 296 -5.92 6.11 6.58
C LYS A 296 -7.02 6.15 5.53
N VAL A 297 -7.65 7.31 5.33
CA VAL A 297 -8.64 7.51 4.26
C VAL A 297 -7.99 7.24 2.90
N TYR A 298 -6.81 7.80 2.68
CA TYR A 298 -6.06 7.58 1.45
C TYR A 298 -5.69 6.10 1.23
N ARG A 299 -5.31 5.37 2.29
CA ARG A 299 -5.06 3.91 2.23
C ARG A 299 -6.30 3.16 1.72
N ALA A 300 -7.50 3.58 2.11
CA ALA A 300 -8.75 2.98 1.62
C ALA A 300 -9.01 3.34 0.14
N GLU A 301 -8.71 4.57 -0.27
CA GLU A 301 -8.87 5.02 -1.67
C GLU A 301 -8.00 4.27 -2.67
N ILE A 302 -6.80 3.82 -2.25
CA ILE A 302 -5.88 3.09 -3.15
C ILE A 302 -6.15 1.59 -3.22
N VAL A 303 -7.03 1.02 -2.39
CA VAL A 303 -7.36 -0.41 -2.40
C VAL A 303 -7.72 -0.95 -3.80
N PRO A 304 -8.54 -0.25 -4.62
CA PRO A 304 -8.88 -0.69 -5.96
C PRO A 304 -7.68 -0.86 -6.91
N LEU A 305 -6.52 -0.23 -6.63
CA LEU A 305 -5.32 -0.43 -7.44
C LEU A 305 -4.79 -1.86 -7.37
N LYS A 306 -5.06 -2.57 -6.26
CA LYS A 306 -4.70 -3.99 -6.13
C LYS A 306 -5.33 -4.84 -7.24
N GLU A 307 -6.60 -4.57 -7.56
CA GLU A 307 -7.33 -5.27 -8.62
C GLU A 307 -6.73 -4.96 -10.00
N LYS A 308 -6.29 -3.72 -10.24
CA LYS A 308 -5.61 -3.35 -11.48
C LYS A 308 -4.25 -4.02 -11.64
N VAL A 309 -3.47 -4.10 -10.57
CA VAL A 309 -2.20 -4.85 -10.53
C VAL A 309 -2.45 -6.32 -10.85
N HIS A 310 -3.48 -6.92 -10.24
CA HIS A 310 -3.85 -8.29 -10.53
C HIS A 310 -4.26 -8.47 -12.00
N HIS A 311 -5.05 -7.55 -12.55
CA HIS A 311 -5.47 -7.58 -13.95
C HIS A 311 -4.29 -7.53 -14.93
N VAL A 312 -3.30 -6.64 -14.71
CA VAL A 312 -2.08 -6.59 -15.53
C VAL A 312 -1.31 -7.91 -15.44
N ASN A 313 -1.16 -8.47 -14.23
CA ASN A 313 -0.47 -9.74 -14.04
C ASN A 313 -1.20 -10.92 -14.71
N GLU A 314 -2.53 -10.96 -14.65
CA GLU A 314 -3.35 -11.95 -15.35
C GLU A 314 -3.17 -11.85 -16.86
N LEU A 315 -3.20 -10.64 -17.42
CA LEU A 315 -2.94 -10.41 -18.85
C LEU A 315 -1.52 -10.83 -19.24
N ALA A 316 -0.52 -10.55 -18.41
CA ALA A 316 0.86 -10.99 -18.63
C ALA A 316 0.99 -12.53 -18.55
N HIS A 317 0.30 -13.17 -17.60
CA HIS A 317 0.34 -14.63 -17.44
C HIS A 317 -0.31 -15.39 -18.60
N ARG A 318 -1.29 -14.79 -19.30
CA ARG A 318 -1.89 -15.39 -20.50
C ARG A 318 -0.88 -15.63 -21.63
N PHE A 319 0.29 -14.98 -21.62
CA PHE A 319 1.36 -15.25 -22.57
C PHE A 319 2.18 -16.50 -22.24
N THR A 320 2.24 -16.95 -20.97
CA THR A 320 3.02 -18.14 -20.55
C THR A 320 2.66 -19.43 -21.29
N PRO A 321 1.37 -19.78 -21.48
CA PRO A 321 0.99 -20.95 -22.27
C PRO A 321 0.91 -20.68 -23.79
N SER A 322 1.24 -19.47 -24.25
CA SER A 322 1.12 -19.07 -25.66
C SER A 322 2.46 -19.18 -26.38
N ASP A 323 2.44 -19.41 -27.69
CA ASP A 323 3.64 -19.40 -28.55
C ASP A 323 4.25 -17.98 -28.73
N ILE A 324 3.63 -16.96 -28.13
CA ILE A 324 4.04 -15.55 -28.20
C ILE A 324 4.85 -15.23 -26.95
N GLN A 325 6.15 -15.02 -27.10
CA GLN A 325 7.01 -14.58 -26.01
C GLN A 325 6.95 -13.05 -25.88
N PRO A 326 6.52 -12.51 -24.73
CA PRO A 326 6.56 -11.07 -24.50
C PRO A 326 8.00 -10.54 -24.61
N SER A 327 8.16 -9.32 -25.11
CA SER A 327 9.45 -8.65 -25.13
C SER A 327 10.00 -8.44 -23.71
N GLN A 328 11.33 -8.38 -23.59
CA GLN A 328 12.00 -8.06 -22.33
C GLN A 328 11.54 -6.72 -21.75
N TYR A 329 11.19 -5.76 -22.62
CA TYR A 329 10.65 -4.46 -22.23
C TYR A 329 9.31 -4.62 -21.49
N ASN A 330 8.35 -5.35 -22.07
CA ASN A 330 7.04 -5.57 -21.44
C ASN A 330 7.16 -6.29 -20.10
N LEU A 331 8.03 -7.31 -20.01
CA LEU A 331 8.29 -8.01 -18.76
C LEU A 331 8.86 -7.06 -17.70
N SER A 332 9.86 -6.25 -18.06
CA SER A 332 10.44 -5.25 -17.15
C SER A 332 9.42 -4.20 -16.71
N CYS A 333 8.51 -3.78 -17.58
CA CYS A 333 7.45 -2.83 -17.22
C CYS A 333 6.47 -3.43 -16.21
N VAL A 334 6.02 -4.67 -16.42
CA VAL A 334 5.13 -5.36 -15.46
C VAL A 334 5.83 -5.53 -14.11
N GLU A 335 7.11 -5.90 -14.10
CA GLU A 335 7.90 -6.01 -12.87
C GLU A 335 8.08 -4.67 -12.14
N ASP A 336 8.34 -3.58 -12.88
CA ASP A 336 8.44 -2.21 -12.33
C ASP A 336 7.12 -1.78 -11.68
N LEU A 337 5.99 -1.94 -12.37
CA LEU A 337 4.67 -1.59 -11.84
C LEU A 337 4.34 -2.37 -10.56
N ASN A 338 4.63 -3.67 -10.54
CA ASN A 338 4.47 -4.50 -9.34
C ASN A 338 5.36 -4.04 -8.18
N THR A 339 6.60 -3.68 -8.48
CA THR A 339 7.58 -3.22 -7.47
C THR A 339 7.14 -1.88 -6.88
N ARG A 340 6.77 -0.92 -7.72
CA ARG A 340 6.27 0.41 -7.31
C ARG A 340 5.02 0.32 -6.46
N TRP A 341 4.06 -0.54 -6.84
CA TRP A 341 2.88 -0.82 -6.02
C TRP A 341 3.24 -1.35 -4.63
N LYS A 342 4.12 -2.36 -4.54
CA LYS A 342 4.57 -2.91 -3.26
C LYS A 342 5.28 -1.86 -2.39
N VAL A 343 6.18 -1.06 -2.99
CA VAL A 343 6.90 0.01 -2.29
C VAL A 343 5.93 1.08 -1.77
N LEU A 344 4.89 1.42 -2.55
CA LEU A 344 3.85 2.36 -2.13
C LEU A 344 3.06 1.82 -0.94
N GLN A 345 2.64 0.55 -0.97
CA GLN A 345 1.92 -0.09 0.14
C GLN A 345 2.74 -0.05 1.44
N VAL A 346 4.01 -0.47 1.38
CA VAL A 346 4.92 -0.44 2.54
C VAL A 346 5.10 0.98 3.05
N ALA A 347 5.28 1.97 2.16
CA ALA A 347 5.45 3.37 2.57
C ALA A 347 4.21 3.95 3.28
N ILE A 348 3.00 3.60 2.85
CA ILE A 348 1.76 4.03 3.50
C ILE A 348 1.62 3.40 4.88
N ASP A 349 1.84 2.10 4.99
CA ASP A 349 1.74 1.39 6.27
C ASP A 349 2.80 1.90 7.27
N GLU A 350 4.03 2.13 6.82
CA GLU A 350 5.09 2.73 7.62
C GLU A 350 4.76 4.16 8.05
N ARG A 351 4.17 4.97 7.17
CA ARG A 351 3.75 6.33 7.52
C ARG A 351 2.66 6.34 8.59
N ILE A 352 1.68 5.44 8.49
CA ILE A 352 0.64 5.28 9.51
C ILE A 352 1.27 4.89 10.85
N ARG A 353 2.22 3.94 10.84
CA ARG A 353 2.95 3.51 12.04
C ARG A 353 3.68 4.68 12.70
N GLN A 354 4.47 5.43 11.95
CA GLN A 354 5.23 6.57 12.46
C GLN A 354 4.33 7.67 13.03
N LEU A 355 3.23 8.03 12.33
CA LEU A 355 2.27 9.01 12.83
C LEU A 355 1.57 8.52 14.09
N HIS A 356 1.23 7.23 14.17
CA HIS A 356 0.60 6.64 15.34
C HIS A 356 1.54 6.59 16.55
N GLU A 357 2.81 6.25 16.34
CA GLU A 357 3.85 6.30 17.37
C GLU A 357 4.09 7.72 17.86
N ALA A 358 4.25 8.68 16.95
CA ALA A 358 4.39 10.09 17.33
C ALA A 358 3.15 10.61 18.07
N HIS A 359 1.94 10.25 17.65
CA HIS A 359 0.72 10.64 18.36
C HIS A 359 0.60 9.99 19.74
N ARG A 360 1.04 8.73 19.90
CA ARG A 360 1.09 8.07 21.21
C ARG A 360 2.12 8.72 22.13
N ASP A 361 3.29 9.04 21.60
CA ASP A 361 4.44 9.48 22.40
C ASP A 361 4.44 10.99 22.64
N PHE A 362 3.78 11.79 21.80
CA PHE A 362 3.76 13.25 21.94
C PHE A 362 2.36 13.86 21.94
N GLY A 363 1.32 13.08 21.62
CA GLY A 363 -0.05 13.59 21.60
C GLY A 363 -0.53 14.07 22.97
N PRO A 364 -1.72 14.70 23.04
CA PRO A 364 -2.25 15.34 24.24
C PRO A 364 -2.53 14.38 25.41
N THR A 365 -2.43 13.08 25.18
CA THR A 365 -2.58 12.02 26.19
C THR A 365 -1.24 11.41 26.63
N SER A 366 -0.12 11.91 26.11
CA SER A 366 1.22 11.40 26.39
C SER A 366 1.76 11.89 27.73
N GLN A 367 2.45 10.99 28.43
CA GLN A 367 3.24 11.31 29.62
C GLN A 367 4.73 11.54 29.31
N HIS A 368 5.13 11.57 28.03
CA HIS A 368 6.55 11.60 27.62
C HIS A 368 7.29 12.84 28.12
N PHE A 369 6.62 13.98 28.25
CA PHE A 369 7.25 15.18 28.82
C PHE A 369 7.76 14.92 30.26
N LEU A 370 7.11 14.01 31.02
CA LEU A 370 7.53 13.61 32.36
C LEU A 370 8.76 12.70 32.37
N THR A 371 9.22 12.16 31.24
CA THR A 371 10.49 11.39 31.20
C THR A 371 11.67 12.26 31.65
N THR A 372 11.56 13.58 31.46
CA THR A 372 12.56 14.58 31.90
C THR A 372 12.52 14.88 33.41
N SER A 373 11.57 14.32 34.17
CA SER A 373 11.48 14.50 35.63
C SER A 373 12.66 13.85 36.37
N VAL A 374 13.23 12.80 35.77
CA VAL A 374 14.38 12.06 36.28
C VAL A 374 15.63 12.30 35.44
N GLN A 375 16.79 12.07 36.04
CA GLN A 375 18.09 12.17 35.39
C GLN A 375 18.82 10.83 35.53
N GLY A 376 19.72 10.52 34.59
CA GLY A 376 20.56 9.33 34.67
C GLY A 376 21.27 9.23 36.04
N PRO A 377 21.26 8.05 36.69
CA PRO A 377 20.95 6.70 36.17
C PRO A 377 19.47 6.28 36.22
N TRP A 378 18.55 7.19 36.53
CA TRP A 378 17.14 6.87 36.69
C TRP A 378 16.34 7.01 35.38
N GLU A 379 15.41 6.09 35.17
CA GLU A 379 14.43 6.12 34.09
C GLU A 379 13.01 6.02 34.66
N ARG A 380 12.09 6.84 34.13
CA ARG A 380 10.65 6.77 34.44
C ARG A 380 9.98 5.84 33.45
N ALA A 381 9.31 4.81 33.96
CA ALA A 381 8.55 3.85 33.18
C ALA A 381 7.08 3.78 33.65
N ILE A 382 6.23 3.15 32.85
CA ILE A 382 4.78 3.06 33.10
C ILE A 382 4.36 1.59 33.19
N SER A 383 3.70 1.23 34.29
CA SER A 383 3.17 -0.13 34.51
C SER A 383 1.92 -0.41 33.66
N PRO A 384 1.46 -1.68 33.56
CA PRO A 384 0.21 -2.02 32.84
C PRO A 384 -1.01 -1.23 33.32
N ASN A 385 -1.08 -0.94 34.62
CA ASN A 385 -2.15 -0.15 35.25
C ASN A 385 -1.94 1.37 35.09
N LYS A 386 -1.02 1.79 34.21
CA LYS A 386 -0.65 3.19 33.94
C LYS A 386 0.02 3.92 35.12
N VAL A 387 0.33 3.22 36.21
CA VAL A 387 1.07 3.75 37.37
C VAL A 387 2.54 3.92 37.02
N PRO A 388 3.14 5.11 37.24
CA PRO A 388 4.56 5.31 37.02
C PRO A 388 5.40 4.53 38.04
N TYR A 389 6.52 4.00 37.58
CA TYR A 389 7.57 3.42 38.41
C TYR A 389 8.93 3.84 37.87
N TYR A 390 9.96 3.72 38.70
CA TYR A 390 11.28 4.25 38.41
C TYR A 390 12.30 3.12 38.42
N ILE A 391 13.17 3.13 37.42
CA ILE A 391 14.20 2.13 37.21
C ILE A 391 15.54 2.81 37.47
N ASN A 392 16.34 2.27 38.38
CA ASN A 392 17.73 2.68 38.55
C ASN A 392 18.62 1.71 37.79
N HIS A 393 19.26 2.18 36.73
CA HIS A 393 20.13 1.36 35.88
C HIS A 393 21.48 1.03 36.52
N GLU A 394 21.93 1.82 37.50
CA GLU A 394 23.17 1.59 38.23
C GLU A 394 23.01 0.45 39.25
N THR A 395 21.92 0.47 40.01
CA THR A 395 21.63 -0.57 41.02
C THR A 395 20.79 -1.73 40.48
N GLN A 396 20.28 -1.63 39.25
CA GLN A 396 19.37 -2.59 38.63
C GLN A 396 18.11 -2.86 39.46
N THR A 397 17.57 -1.83 40.12
CA THR A 397 16.39 -1.93 40.98
C THR A 397 15.24 -1.08 40.45
N THR A 398 14.01 -1.54 40.66
CA THR A 398 12.80 -0.76 40.38
C THR A 398 12.09 -0.34 41.66
N CYS A 399 11.56 0.88 41.73
CA CYS A 399 10.77 1.37 42.85
C CYS A 399 9.55 2.18 42.40
N TRP A 400 8.55 2.27 43.27
CA TRP A 400 7.35 3.08 43.02
C TRP A 400 7.57 4.56 43.34
N ASP A 401 8.53 4.87 44.19
CA ASP A 401 8.80 6.24 44.63
C ASP A 401 9.77 6.92 43.67
N HIS A 402 9.48 8.17 43.34
CA HIS A 402 10.40 9.00 42.57
C HIS A 402 11.73 9.16 43.33
N PRO A 403 12.90 9.21 42.68
CA PRO A 403 14.20 9.32 43.37
C PRO A 403 14.26 10.53 44.33
N LYS A 404 13.85 11.71 43.87
CA LYS A 404 13.76 12.90 44.73
C LYS A 404 12.71 12.78 45.84
N MET A 405 11.67 11.96 45.67
CA MET A 405 10.70 11.69 46.73
C MET A 405 11.30 10.78 47.80
N THR A 406 12.09 9.80 47.40
CA THR A 406 12.85 8.93 48.30
C THR A 406 13.82 9.75 49.15
N GLU A 407 14.60 10.64 48.53
CA GLU A 407 15.49 11.57 49.22
C GLU A 407 14.72 12.48 50.19
N LEU A 408 13.57 12.99 49.74
CA LEU A 408 12.70 13.82 50.58
C LEU A 408 12.24 13.04 51.82
N TYR A 409 11.68 11.84 51.67
CA TYR A 409 11.22 11.02 52.79
C TYR A 409 12.35 10.63 53.75
N GLN A 410 13.55 10.33 53.24
CA GLN A 410 14.73 10.11 54.07
C GLN A 410 15.03 11.36 54.91
N SER A 411 14.99 12.55 54.30
CA SER A 411 15.20 13.82 55.00
C SER A 411 14.09 14.19 55.98
N LEU A 412 12.89 13.61 55.86
CA LEU A 412 11.82 13.77 56.84
C LEU A 412 12.10 12.98 58.13
N ALA A 413 12.96 11.96 58.08
CA ALA A 413 13.32 11.15 59.24
C ALA A 413 14.10 11.96 60.29
N ASP A 414 14.85 12.99 59.88
CA ASP A 414 15.56 13.91 60.79
C ASP A 414 14.62 14.60 61.80
N LEU A 415 13.35 14.77 61.42
CA LEU A 415 12.32 15.39 62.24
C LEU A 415 11.71 14.43 63.27
N ASN A 416 12.07 13.15 63.27
CA ASN A 416 11.57 12.16 64.24
C ASN A 416 11.94 12.50 65.69
N ASN A 417 12.98 13.32 65.89
CA ASN A 417 13.40 13.80 67.19
C ASN A 417 12.46 14.86 67.81
N VAL A 418 11.50 15.40 67.04
CA VAL A 418 10.50 16.32 67.56
C VAL A 418 9.53 15.53 68.45
N ARG A 419 9.55 15.82 69.76
CA ARG A 419 8.79 15.08 70.79
C ARG A 419 7.28 15.09 70.55
N PHE A 420 6.74 16.22 70.09
CA PHE A 420 5.30 16.42 69.94
C PHE A 420 4.86 16.03 68.52
N SER A 421 3.97 15.04 68.44
CA SER A 421 3.52 14.46 67.16
C SER A 421 2.87 15.47 66.22
N ALA A 422 2.00 16.34 66.74
CA ALA A 422 1.34 17.35 65.92
C ALA A 422 2.34 18.29 65.21
N TYR A 423 3.37 18.77 65.93
CA TYR A 423 4.44 19.58 65.33
C TYR A 423 5.35 18.78 64.42
N ARG A 424 5.70 17.54 64.80
CA ARG A 424 6.51 16.66 63.96
C ARG A 424 5.86 16.43 62.60
N THR A 425 4.58 16.03 62.59
CA THR A 425 3.80 15.85 61.37
C THR A 425 3.69 17.14 60.58
N ALA A 426 3.39 18.27 61.25
CA ALA A 426 3.29 19.57 60.59
C ALA A 426 4.61 20.02 59.95
N MET A 427 5.76 19.82 60.61
CA MET A 427 7.08 20.13 60.05
C MET A 427 7.43 19.21 58.87
N LYS A 428 7.12 17.92 58.97
CA LYS A 428 7.26 16.96 57.85
C LYS A 428 6.42 17.41 56.65
N LEU A 429 5.16 17.74 56.87
CA LEU A 429 4.26 18.26 55.85
C LEU A 429 4.72 19.60 55.29
N ARG A 430 5.29 20.49 56.09
CA ARG A 430 5.82 21.77 55.61
C ARG A 430 7.00 21.57 54.67
N ARG A 431 7.90 20.64 54.98
CA ARG A 431 9.04 20.30 54.11
C ARG A 431 8.56 19.67 52.80
N LEU A 432 7.57 18.77 52.88
CA LEU A 432 6.90 18.19 51.71
C LEU A 432 6.18 19.26 50.87
N GLN A 433 5.40 20.14 51.50
CA GLN A 433 4.65 21.22 50.86
C GLN A 433 5.55 22.10 49.98
N LYS A 434 6.73 22.47 50.52
CA LYS A 434 7.76 23.24 49.80
C LYS A 434 8.39 22.46 48.64
N ALA A 435 8.74 21.19 48.87
CA ALA A 435 9.33 20.34 47.84
C ALA A 435 8.38 20.08 46.66
N LEU A 436 7.07 20.06 46.92
CA LEU A 436 6.03 19.97 45.90
C LEU A 436 5.59 21.33 45.34
N CYS A 437 6.15 22.44 45.82
CA CYS A 437 5.76 23.82 45.47
C CYS A 437 4.28 24.16 45.72
N LEU A 438 3.57 23.36 46.52
CA LEU A 438 2.15 23.62 46.85
C LEU A 438 1.99 24.80 47.80
N ASP A 439 3.05 25.23 48.48
CA ASP A 439 3.06 26.46 49.28
C ASP A 439 3.03 27.74 48.44
N LEU A 440 3.23 27.64 47.12
CA LEU A 440 3.04 28.74 46.17
C LEU A 440 1.61 28.78 45.60
N LEU A 441 0.94 27.62 45.52
CA LEU A 441 -0.39 27.47 44.93
C LEU A 441 -1.48 28.17 45.75
N SER A 442 -2.09 29.23 45.23
CA SER A 442 -3.27 29.84 45.87
C SER A 442 -4.52 28.94 45.78
N LEU A 443 -5.43 29.04 46.75
CA LEU A 443 -6.70 28.30 46.71
C LEU A 443 -7.57 28.70 45.50
N SER A 444 -7.55 29.95 45.06
CA SER A 444 -8.28 30.39 43.86
C SER A 444 -7.72 29.73 42.61
N ALA A 445 -6.39 29.74 42.41
CA ALA A 445 -5.76 29.09 41.27
C ALA A 445 -5.99 27.57 41.24
N ALA A 446 -5.98 26.93 42.43
CA ALA A 446 -6.35 25.53 42.54
C ALA A 446 -7.81 25.28 42.10
N CYS A 447 -8.77 26.10 42.56
CA CYS A 447 -10.16 26.00 42.13
C CYS A 447 -10.32 26.17 40.61
N ASP A 448 -9.68 27.18 40.03
CA ASP A 448 -9.76 27.46 38.60
C ASP A 448 -9.25 26.29 37.74
N ALA A 449 -8.15 25.65 38.16
CA ALA A 449 -7.64 24.46 37.49
C ALA A 449 -8.59 23.27 37.63
N LEU A 450 -9.16 23.05 38.82
CA LEU A 450 -10.13 21.97 39.05
C LEU A 450 -11.41 22.14 38.20
N ASP A 451 -11.88 23.38 38.05
CA ASP A 451 -13.06 23.70 37.25
C ASP A 451 -12.80 23.56 35.75
N GLN A 452 -11.61 23.93 35.26
CA GLN A 452 -11.20 23.73 33.85
C GLN A 452 -11.20 22.24 33.45
N HIS A 453 -10.83 21.36 34.37
CA HIS A 453 -10.84 19.91 34.14
C HIS A 453 -12.18 19.25 34.48
N ASN A 454 -13.25 20.03 34.69
CA ASN A 454 -14.61 19.55 34.98
C ASN A 454 -14.71 18.60 36.19
N LEU A 455 -13.86 18.76 37.19
CA LEU A 455 -13.79 17.89 38.37
C LEU A 455 -14.89 18.21 39.39
N LYS A 456 -16.16 18.19 38.97
CA LYS A 456 -17.31 18.57 39.81
C LYS A 456 -17.86 17.40 40.63
N GLN A 457 -17.79 16.17 40.12
CA GLN A 457 -18.33 14.98 40.79
C GLN A 457 -17.28 14.32 41.68
N ASN A 458 -17.45 14.40 43.00
CA ASN A 458 -16.44 14.00 43.98
C ASN A 458 -16.27 12.48 44.15
N ASP A 459 -17.30 11.69 43.83
CA ASP A 459 -17.28 10.22 43.92
C ASP A 459 -16.64 9.55 42.68
N GLN A 460 -16.42 10.30 41.58
CA GLN A 460 -15.84 9.73 40.38
C GLN A 460 -14.36 9.37 40.59
N PRO A 461 -13.90 8.21 40.09
CA PRO A 461 -12.49 7.90 40.01
C PRO A 461 -11.83 8.76 38.93
N MET A 462 -10.66 9.27 39.25
CA MET A 462 -9.78 10.05 38.41
C MET A 462 -8.59 9.15 38.05
N ASP A 463 -8.38 8.91 36.75
CA ASP A 463 -7.23 8.15 36.28
C ASP A 463 -5.93 8.98 36.29
N ILE A 464 -4.80 8.32 36.14
CA ILE A 464 -3.48 8.98 36.18
C ILE A 464 -3.33 10.09 35.16
N LEU A 465 -3.90 9.94 33.96
CA LEU A 465 -3.75 10.94 32.92
C LEU A 465 -4.56 12.20 33.24
N GLN A 466 -5.78 12.03 33.77
CA GLN A 466 -6.57 13.14 34.29
C GLN A 466 -5.82 13.87 35.42
N ILE A 467 -5.17 13.14 36.33
CA ILE A 467 -4.37 13.72 37.42
C ILE A 467 -3.21 14.53 36.83
N ILE A 468 -2.45 13.94 35.91
CA ILE A 468 -1.32 14.61 35.23
C ILE A 468 -1.80 15.88 34.56
N ASN A 469 -2.86 15.83 33.74
CA ASN A 469 -3.35 16.99 33.01
C ASN A 469 -3.78 18.13 33.94
N CYS A 470 -4.47 17.81 35.04
CA CYS A 470 -4.85 18.80 36.04
C CYS A 470 -3.63 19.40 36.76
N LEU A 471 -2.66 18.57 37.16
CA LEU A 471 -1.42 19.03 37.78
C LEU A 471 -0.58 19.87 36.81
N THR A 472 -0.49 19.51 35.53
CA THR A 472 0.22 20.28 34.50
C THR A 472 -0.39 21.67 34.38
N THR A 473 -1.72 21.79 34.30
CA THR A 473 -2.39 23.11 34.30
C THR A 473 -2.07 23.93 35.56
N ILE A 474 -1.98 23.28 36.73
CA ILE A 474 -1.60 23.96 37.98
C ILE A 474 -0.15 24.45 37.90
N TYR A 475 0.79 23.59 37.51
CA TYR A 475 2.21 23.90 37.54
C TYR A 475 2.66 24.79 36.38
N ASP A 476 2.00 24.76 35.21
CA ASP A 476 2.25 25.72 34.12
C ASP A 476 1.93 27.15 34.58
N ARG A 477 0.81 27.34 35.28
CA ARG A 477 0.48 28.66 35.85
C ARG A 477 1.47 29.08 36.94
N LEU A 478 1.89 28.15 37.79
CA LEU A 478 2.89 28.45 38.81
C LEU A 478 4.26 28.76 38.20
N GLU A 479 4.63 28.11 37.11
CA GLU A 479 5.86 28.40 36.39
C GLU A 479 5.83 29.82 35.81
N GLN A 480 4.72 30.26 35.21
CA GLN A 480 4.54 31.64 34.75
C GLN A 480 4.67 32.71 35.86
N GLU A 481 4.23 32.40 37.08
CA GLU A 481 4.34 33.31 38.24
C GLU A 481 5.71 33.22 38.94
N HIS A 482 6.39 32.07 38.83
CA HIS A 482 7.57 31.70 39.62
C HIS A 482 8.62 30.92 38.80
N ASN A 483 9.03 31.43 37.63
CA ASN A 483 9.88 30.75 36.64
C ASN A 483 11.12 30.04 37.19
N ASN A 484 11.77 30.57 38.24
CA ASN A 484 13.02 30.04 38.78
C ASN A 484 12.83 28.94 39.85
N LEU A 485 11.60 28.70 40.30
CA LEU A 485 11.31 27.78 41.40
C LEU A 485 10.57 26.52 40.95
N VAL A 486 9.88 26.58 39.81
CA VAL A 486 8.99 25.52 39.34
C VAL A 486 9.58 24.87 38.09
N ASN A 487 9.91 23.59 38.18
CA ASN A 487 10.19 22.75 37.02
C ASN A 487 8.95 21.90 36.76
N VAL A 488 8.16 22.24 35.74
CA VAL A 488 6.84 21.64 35.51
C VAL A 488 6.90 20.11 35.47
N PRO A 489 7.75 19.45 34.64
CA PRO A 489 7.80 17.99 34.60
C PRO A 489 8.10 17.35 35.96
N LEU A 490 9.09 17.88 36.68
CA LEU A 490 9.46 17.35 38.00
C LEU A 490 8.36 17.57 39.04
N CYS A 491 7.77 18.76 39.08
CA CYS A 491 6.73 19.10 40.06
C CYS A 491 5.46 18.27 39.85
N VAL A 492 5.03 18.09 38.59
CA VAL A 492 3.90 17.22 38.24
C VAL A 492 4.17 15.78 38.69
N ASP A 493 5.34 15.22 38.35
CA ASP A 493 5.65 13.83 38.66
C ASP A 493 5.82 13.58 40.17
N MET A 494 6.47 14.51 40.89
CA MET A 494 6.60 14.47 42.35
C MET A 494 5.24 14.58 43.07
N CYS A 495 4.36 15.47 42.60
CA CYS A 495 3.03 15.65 43.20
C CYS A 495 2.11 14.47 42.88
N LEU A 496 2.17 13.92 41.67
CA LEU A 496 1.51 12.67 41.31
C LEU A 496 2.00 11.52 42.19
N ASN A 497 3.32 11.35 42.33
CA ASN A 497 3.91 10.31 43.18
C ASN A 497 3.43 10.41 44.63
N TRP A 498 3.38 11.63 45.18
CA TRP A 498 2.82 11.90 46.49
C TRP A 498 1.35 11.50 46.61
N LEU A 499 0.50 11.96 45.70
CA LEU A 499 -0.94 11.69 45.71
C LEU A 499 -1.23 10.19 45.62
N LEU A 500 -0.49 9.45 44.79
CA LEU A 500 -0.61 8.01 44.69
C LEU A 500 -0.15 7.31 45.98
N ASN A 501 0.91 7.79 46.64
CA ASN A 501 1.36 7.26 47.93
C ASN A 501 0.33 7.48 49.05
N VAL A 502 -0.43 8.57 49.00
CA VAL A 502 -1.48 8.86 49.99
C VAL A 502 -2.78 8.12 49.69
N TYR A 503 -3.22 8.10 48.42
CA TYR A 503 -4.59 7.72 48.05
C TYR A 503 -4.71 6.49 47.16
N ASP A 504 -3.62 5.99 46.56
CA ASP A 504 -3.59 4.79 45.71
C ASP A 504 -2.48 3.81 46.16
N THR A 505 -2.50 3.45 47.44
CA THR A 505 -1.53 2.50 48.02
C THR A 505 -1.55 1.12 47.35
N GLY A 506 -2.68 0.74 46.74
CA GLY A 506 -2.84 -0.49 45.97
C GLY A 506 -2.32 -0.42 44.53
N ARG A 507 -1.82 0.75 44.08
CA ARG A 507 -1.33 0.99 42.70
C ARG A 507 -2.37 0.57 41.64
N THR A 508 -3.61 0.94 41.88
CA THR A 508 -4.75 0.70 40.97
C THR A 508 -4.76 1.65 39.78
N GLY A 509 -4.04 2.77 39.87
CA GLY A 509 -3.99 3.82 38.85
C GLY A 509 -5.18 4.78 38.90
N ARG A 510 -5.93 4.79 40.00
CA ARG A 510 -7.12 5.64 40.17
C ARG A 510 -7.22 6.18 41.59
N ILE A 511 -7.57 7.46 41.72
CA ILE A 511 -7.94 8.09 43.01
C ILE A 511 -9.30 8.79 42.87
N ARG A 512 -10.05 9.00 43.95
CA ARG A 512 -11.30 9.77 43.85
C ARG A 512 -11.02 11.25 43.65
N VAL A 513 -11.90 11.94 42.93
CA VAL A 513 -11.85 13.41 42.79
C VAL A 513 -11.84 14.09 44.17
N LEU A 514 -12.63 13.60 45.14
CA LEU A 514 -12.60 14.11 46.52
C LEU A 514 -11.20 14.03 47.14
N SER A 515 -10.52 12.90 46.96
CA SER A 515 -9.20 12.63 47.54
C SER A 515 -8.13 13.51 46.90
N PHE A 516 -8.16 13.67 45.58
CA PHE A 516 -7.30 14.60 44.85
C PHE A 516 -7.45 16.04 45.38
N LYS A 517 -8.69 16.54 45.44
CA LYS A 517 -8.99 17.88 45.98
C LYS A 517 -8.54 18.04 47.42
N THR A 518 -8.79 17.04 48.26
CA THR A 518 -8.42 17.06 49.67
C THR A 518 -6.90 17.18 49.84
N GLY A 519 -6.12 16.40 49.09
CA GLY A 519 -4.66 16.47 49.10
C GLY A 519 -4.12 17.84 48.68
N VAL A 520 -4.53 18.31 47.50
CA VAL A 520 -4.04 19.59 46.93
C VAL A 520 -4.44 20.78 47.80
N VAL A 521 -5.71 20.87 48.22
CA VAL A 521 -6.21 22.01 49.01
C VAL A 521 -5.66 22.02 50.44
N SER A 522 -5.42 20.85 51.04
CA SER A 522 -4.79 20.78 52.36
C SER A 522 -3.40 21.43 52.35
N LEU A 523 -2.64 21.25 51.27
CA LEU A 523 -1.27 21.74 51.14
C LEU A 523 -1.14 23.05 50.34
N CYS A 524 -2.21 23.62 49.79
CA CYS A 524 -2.13 24.90 49.07
C CYS A 524 -1.90 26.10 50.01
N LYS A 525 -1.57 27.27 49.47
CA LYS A 525 -1.50 28.57 50.17
C LYS A 525 -2.88 29.22 50.28
N ALA A 526 -3.42 29.29 51.49
CA ALA A 526 -4.66 30.01 51.79
C ALA A 526 -4.82 30.25 53.29
N HIS A 527 -5.81 31.07 53.68
CA HIS A 527 -6.26 31.10 55.07
C HIS A 527 -6.87 29.76 55.48
N LEU A 528 -6.64 29.37 56.73
CA LEU A 528 -7.07 28.08 57.24
C LEU A 528 -8.60 27.91 57.17
N GLU A 529 -9.35 28.96 57.52
CA GLU A 529 -10.82 28.92 57.48
C GLU A 529 -11.36 28.71 56.06
N ASP A 530 -10.73 29.32 55.05
CA ASP A 530 -11.12 29.16 53.64
C ASP A 530 -10.92 27.71 53.17
N LYS A 531 -9.82 27.07 53.58
CA LYS A 531 -9.60 25.65 53.32
C LYS A 531 -10.68 24.78 53.95
N TYR A 532 -11.03 25.04 55.22
CA TYR A 532 -12.10 24.30 55.89
C TYR A 532 -13.45 24.48 55.21
N ARG A 533 -13.80 25.71 54.82
CA ARG A 533 -15.03 26.01 54.07
C ARG A 533 -15.05 25.26 52.74
N TYR A 534 -13.95 25.29 52.01
CA TYR A 534 -13.83 24.58 50.74
C TYR A 534 -14.01 23.07 50.91
N LEU A 535 -13.27 22.47 51.84
CA LEU A 535 -13.31 21.03 52.10
C LEU A 535 -14.71 20.57 52.55
N PHE A 536 -15.36 21.33 53.43
CA PHE A 536 -16.74 21.06 53.85
C PHE A 536 -17.71 21.12 52.66
N LYS A 537 -17.57 22.14 51.79
CA LYS A 537 -18.40 22.29 50.59
C LYS A 537 -18.27 21.10 49.64
N GLN A 538 -17.13 20.40 49.61
CA GLN A 538 -16.97 19.21 48.77
C GLN A 538 -17.81 18.01 49.23
N VAL A 539 -18.15 17.91 50.52
CA VAL A 539 -18.95 16.78 51.05
C VAL A 539 -20.38 17.16 51.38
N ALA A 540 -20.68 18.45 51.50
CA ALA A 540 -22.04 18.95 51.69
C ALA A 540 -22.98 18.57 50.54
N SER A 541 -24.27 18.48 50.84
CA SER A 541 -25.35 18.30 49.88
C SER A 541 -25.53 19.56 49.02
N SER A 542 -26.37 19.46 47.98
CA SER A 542 -26.80 20.62 47.19
C SER A 542 -27.51 21.68 48.03
N THR A 543 -28.07 21.30 49.19
CA THR A 543 -28.72 22.20 50.15
C THR A 543 -27.73 22.83 51.14
N GLY A 544 -26.43 22.46 51.10
CA GLY A 544 -25.38 23.01 51.97
C GLY A 544 -25.21 22.30 53.31
N PHE A 545 -25.89 21.17 53.51
CA PHE A 545 -25.88 20.39 54.75
C PHE A 545 -25.00 19.14 54.61
N CYS A 546 -24.42 18.67 55.72
CA CYS A 546 -23.54 17.50 55.74
C CYS A 546 -24.00 16.50 56.82
N ASP A 547 -24.21 15.24 56.43
CA ASP A 547 -24.53 14.14 57.33
C ASP A 547 -23.25 13.47 57.89
N GLN A 548 -23.42 12.53 58.82
CA GLN A 548 -22.31 11.81 59.45
C GLN A 548 -21.43 11.06 58.43
N ARG A 549 -22.06 10.47 57.41
CA ARG A 549 -21.36 9.68 56.39
C ARG A 549 -20.47 10.57 55.52
N ARG A 550 -20.99 11.69 55.03
CA ARG A 550 -20.30 12.69 54.21
C ARG A 550 -19.14 13.33 54.98
N LEU A 551 -19.35 13.68 56.25
CA LEU A 551 -18.27 14.15 57.11
C LEU A 551 -17.20 13.06 57.30
N GLY A 552 -17.63 11.82 57.49
CA GLY A 552 -16.75 10.66 57.58
C GLY A 552 -15.86 10.48 56.36
N LEU A 553 -16.39 10.69 55.14
CA LEU A 553 -15.60 10.66 53.89
C LEU A 553 -14.49 11.72 53.89
N LEU A 554 -14.79 12.96 54.28
CA LEU A 554 -13.80 14.03 54.35
C LEU A 554 -12.69 13.72 55.36
N LEU A 555 -13.07 13.29 56.57
CA LEU A 555 -12.12 12.98 57.63
C LEU A 555 -11.27 11.76 57.26
N HIS A 556 -11.87 10.76 56.60
CA HIS A 556 -11.16 9.59 56.09
C HIS A 556 -10.10 9.98 55.05
N ASP A 557 -10.40 10.89 54.12
CA ASP A 557 -9.42 11.34 53.12
C ASP A 557 -8.34 12.24 53.73
N SER A 558 -8.72 13.07 54.70
CA SER A 558 -7.79 13.95 55.41
C SER A 558 -6.79 13.16 56.26
N ILE A 559 -7.21 12.06 56.91
CA ILE A 559 -6.33 11.25 57.77
C ILE A 559 -5.33 10.39 56.99
N GLN A 560 -5.53 10.17 55.68
CA GLN A 560 -4.54 9.45 54.86
C GLN A 560 -3.22 10.22 54.75
N ILE A 561 -3.25 11.56 54.80
CA ILE A 561 -2.06 12.41 54.71
C ILE A 561 -1.07 12.12 55.86
N PRO A 562 -1.46 12.22 57.15
CA PRO A 562 -0.57 11.83 58.25
C PRO A 562 -0.30 10.32 58.31
N ARG A 563 -1.19 9.47 57.77
CA ARG A 563 -0.94 8.02 57.64
C ARG A 563 0.24 7.72 56.73
N GLN A 564 0.35 8.39 55.59
CA GLN A 564 1.47 8.22 54.66
C GLN A 564 2.81 8.55 55.34
N LEU A 565 2.82 9.51 56.27
CA LEU A 565 4.01 9.88 57.06
C LEU A 565 4.29 8.95 58.26
N GLY A 566 3.46 7.91 58.48
CA GLY A 566 3.59 7.00 59.62
C GLY A 566 3.09 7.58 60.96
N GLU A 567 2.32 8.67 60.95
CA GLU A 567 1.96 9.42 62.17
C GLU A 567 0.49 9.24 62.60
N VAL A 568 -0.30 8.44 61.87
CA VAL A 568 -1.77 8.30 62.06
C VAL A 568 -2.20 7.90 63.48
N ALA A 569 -1.38 7.10 64.17
CA ALA A 569 -1.67 6.68 65.55
C ALA A 569 -1.80 7.88 66.50
N SER A 570 -1.06 8.96 66.24
CA SER A 570 -1.12 10.20 67.02
C SER A 570 -2.41 10.99 66.81
N PHE A 571 -3.22 10.65 65.81
CA PHE A 571 -4.39 11.41 65.38
C PHE A 571 -5.71 10.62 65.49
N GLY A 572 -5.74 9.59 66.36
CA GLY A 572 -6.91 8.74 66.57
C GLY A 572 -6.95 7.46 65.72
N GLY A 573 -5.88 7.18 64.98
CA GLY A 573 -5.80 6.00 64.11
C GLY A 573 -6.62 6.17 62.82
N SER A 574 -6.77 5.08 62.07
CA SER A 574 -7.55 5.09 60.82
C SER A 574 -9.07 5.14 61.04
N ASN A 575 -9.53 4.95 62.28
CA ASN A 575 -10.94 5.00 62.62
C ASN A 575 -11.40 6.45 62.86
N ILE A 576 -12.14 7.00 61.91
CA ILE A 576 -12.63 8.39 61.97
C ILE A 576 -13.93 8.55 62.77
N GLU A 577 -14.58 7.45 63.13
CA GLU A 577 -15.92 7.43 63.76
C GLU A 577 -15.98 8.23 65.07
N PRO A 578 -14.98 8.18 65.98
CA PRO A 578 -15.00 9.01 67.19
C PRO A 578 -14.98 10.51 66.89
N SER A 579 -14.29 10.92 65.82
CA SER A 579 -14.21 12.32 65.42
C SER A 579 -15.52 12.80 64.79
N VAL A 580 -16.14 11.98 63.95
CA VAL A 580 -17.49 12.26 63.41
C VAL A 580 -18.49 12.41 64.54
N ARG A 581 -18.53 11.45 65.48
CA ARG A 581 -19.41 11.49 66.64
C ARG A 581 -19.17 12.74 67.49
N SER A 582 -17.91 13.13 67.72
CA SER A 582 -17.58 14.36 68.45
C SER A 582 -18.16 15.61 67.78
N CYS A 583 -18.08 15.72 66.45
CA CYS A 583 -18.65 16.83 65.70
C CYS A 583 -20.17 16.89 65.84
N PHE A 584 -20.85 15.74 65.72
CA PHE A 584 -22.30 15.67 65.81
C PHE A 584 -22.81 15.85 67.24
N GLN A 585 -22.07 15.43 68.25
CA GLN A 585 -22.34 15.76 69.65
C GLN A 585 -22.22 17.25 69.92
N PHE A 586 -21.19 17.91 69.36
CA PHE A 586 -21.06 19.37 69.40
C PHE A 586 -22.24 20.07 68.69
N ALA A 587 -22.82 19.42 67.69
CA ALA A 587 -24.03 19.87 67.01
C ALA A 587 -25.35 19.56 67.74
N ASN A 588 -25.31 19.16 69.02
CA ASN A 588 -26.48 18.68 69.77
C ASN A 588 -27.21 17.50 69.09
N ASN A 589 -26.45 16.60 68.46
CA ASN A 589 -26.92 15.39 67.77
C ASN A 589 -27.94 15.66 66.64
N LYS A 590 -27.87 16.83 65.99
CA LYS A 590 -28.62 17.09 64.76
C LYS A 590 -28.24 16.07 63.67
N PRO A 591 -29.17 15.62 62.82
CA PRO A 591 -28.87 14.64 61.78
C PRO A 591 -27.94 15.17 60.69
N GLU A 592 -27.91 16.50 60.49
CA GLU A 592 -27.06 17.19 59.54
C GLU A 592 -26.48 18.46 60.18
N ILE A 593 -25.33 18.90 59.68
CA ILE A 593 -24.64 20.12 60.11
C ILE A 593 -24.41 21.08 58.93
N GLU A 594 -24.34 22.37 59.24
CA GLU A 594 -23.97 23.43 58.30
C GLU A 594 -22.49 23.81 58.42
N ALA A 595 -21.98 24.54 57.44
CA ALA A 595 -20.57 24.95 57.40
C ALA A 595 -20.16 25.75 58.65
N ALA A 596 -21.00 26.66 59.16
CA ALA A 596 -20.67 27.46 60.34
C ALA A 596 -20.37 26.59 61.57
N LEU A 597 -21.21 25.59 61.82
CA LEU A 597 -21.05 24.66 62.94
C LEU A 597 -19.80 23.80 62.79
N PHE A 598 -19.54 23.31 61.58
CA PHE A 598 -18.32 22.58 61.28
C PHE A 598 -17.07 23.41 61.55
N LEU A 599 -17.06 24.70 61.17
CA LEU A 599 -15.94 25.60 61.43
C LEU A 599 -15.73 25.84 62.93
N ASP A 600 -16.81 26.02 63.69
CA ASP A 600 -16.73 26.17 65.15
C ASP A 600 -16.18 24.91 65.82
N TRP A 601 -16.54 23.72 65.34
CA TRP A 601 -15.94 22.47 65.78
C TRP A 601 -14.46 22.37 65.40
N MET A 602 -14.08 22.74 64.18
CA MET A 602 -12.68 22.73 63.73
C MET A 602 -11.78 23.71 64.51
N ARG A 603 -12.34 24.82 65.03
CA ARG A 603 -11.64 25.75 65.94
C ARG A 603 -11.28 25.12 67.28
N LEU A 604 -11.93 24.02 67.66
CA LEU A 604 -11.55 23.21 68.84
C LEU A 604 -10.35 22.28 68.55
N GLU A 605 -9.82 22.29 67.33
CA GLU A 605 -8.69 21.47 66.87
C GLU A 605 -8.88 19.97 67.14
N PRO A 606 -9.89 19.33 66.52
CA PRO A 606 -10.17 17.93 66.77
C PRO A 606 -8.98 17.04 66.40
N GLN A 607 -8.79 15.96 67.16
CA GLN A 607 -7.59 15.13 67.09
C GLN A 607 -7.27 14.61 65.69
N SER A 608 -8.28 14.29 64.88
CA SER A 608 -8.10 13.81 63.50
C SER A 608 -7.59 14.88 62.52
N MET A 609 -7.75 16.16 62.86
CA MET A 609 -7.45 17.29 61.98
C MET A 609 -6.41 18.26 62.54
N VAL A 610 -6.00 18.15 63.80
CA VAL A 610 -5.08 19.08 64.48
C VAL A 610 -3.73 19.28 63.75
N TRP A 611 -3.30 18.34 62.92
CA TRP A 611 -2.10 18.48 62.09
C TRP A 611 -2.18 19.65 61.09
N LEU A 612 -3.36 19.95 60.55
CA LEU A 612 -3.57 21.01 59.56
C LEU A 612 -3.46 22.44 60.14
N PRO A 613 -4.14 22.81 61.25
CA PRO A 613 -3.90 24.11 61.88
C PRO A 613 -2.46 24.26 62.38
N VAL A 614 -1.83 23.19 62.86
CA VAL A 614 -0.42 23.22 63.29
C VAL A 614 0.51 23.47 62.10
N LEU A 615 0.25 22.87 60.92
CA LEU A 615 0.99 23.17 59.68
C LEU A 615 0.96 24.66 59.34
N HIS A 616 -0.22 25.30 59.46
CA HIS A 616 -0.34 26.74 59.22
C HIS A 616 0.44 27.57 60.24
N ARG A 617 0.44 27.16 61.52
CA ARG A 617 1.26 27.82 62.55
C ARG A 617 2.75 27.64 62.29
N VAL A 618 3.19 26.46 61.87
CA VAL A 618 4.59 26.20 61.47
C VAL A 618 4.99 27.13 60.33
N ALA A 619 4.16 27.23 59.28
CA ALA A 619 4.43 28.11 58.15
C ALA A 619 4.52 29.59 58.56
N ALA A 620 3.65 30.07 59.46
CA ALA A 620 3.71 31.44 59.96
C ALA A 620 4.96 31.69 60.83
N ALA A 621 5.35 30.70 61.64
CA ALA A 621 6.48 30.81 62.55
C ALA A 621 7.83 30.90 61.83
N GLU A 622 7.99 30.30 60.65
CA GLU A 622 9.26 30.28 59.89
C GLU A 622 9.91 31.66 59.73
N THR A 623 9.08 32.70 59.56
CA THR A 623 9.54 34.10 59.38
C THR A 623 9.35 34.96 60.63
N ALA A 624 8.82 34.40 61.72
CA ALA A 624 8.55 35.14 62.94
C ALA A 624 9.84 35.38 63.73
N LYS A 625 10.02 36.64 64.16
CA LYS A 625 11.15 37.07 64.99
C LYS A 625 10.62 37.74 66.25
N HIS A 626 11.01 37.20 67.40
CA HIS A 626 10.61 37.71 68.70
C HIS A 626 11.82 38.32 69.42
N GLN A 627 11.67 39.56 69.88
CA GLN A 627 12.67 40.24 70.73
C GLN A 627 12.64 39.72 72.17
N ALA A 628 12.70 38.40 72.33
CA ALA A 628 12.69 37.68 73.59
C ALA A 628 13.90 36.74 73.64
N LYS A 629 14.40 36.48 74.86
CA LYS A 629 15.53 35.60 75.11
C LYS A 629 15.03 34.26 75.64
N CYS A 630 15.46 33.15 75.04
CA CYS A 630 15.11 31.83 75.53
C CYS A 630 15.72 31.57 76.91
N ASN A 631 14.92 31.19 77.89
CA ASN A 631 15.39 30.95 79.25
C ASN A 631 16.24 29.67 79.37
N ILE A 632 16.21 28.78 78.37
CA ILE A 632 16.98 27.52 78.35
C ILE A 632 18.30 27.68 77.60
N CYS A 633 18.28 27.86 76.27
CA CYS A 633 19.50 27.97 75.46
C CYS A 633 20.10 29.38 75.41
N LYS A 634 19.43 30.39 75.97
CA LYS A 634 19.85 31.80 75.99
C LYS A 634 19.91 32.49 74.62
N GLU A 635 19.44 31.84 73.56
CA GLU A 635 19.30 32.40 72.22
C GLU A 635 18.37 33.62 72.22
N CYS A 636 18.79 34.67 71.51
CA CYS A 636 18.07 35.93 71.36
C CYS A 636 18.54 36.61 70.06
N PRO A 637 17.64 37.09 69.20
CA PRO A 637 16.18 36.97 69.27
C PRO A 637 15.71 35.52 69.02
N ILE A 638 14.56 35.14 69.56
CA ILE A 638 13.93 33.85 69.22
C ILE A 638 13.37 33.97 67.80
N ILE A 639 13.82 33.08 66.92
CA ILE A 639 13.31 32.90 65.55
C ILE A 639 12.46 31.62 65.53
N GLY A 640 11.32 31.64 64.84
CA GLY A 640 10.36 30.54 64.91
C GLY A 640 9.37 30.72 66.04
N PHE A 641 8.85 29.60 66.56
CA PHE A 641 7.92 29.63 67.68
C PHE A 641 8.56 30.19 68.97
N ARG A 642 7.79 31.04 69.66
CA ARG A 642 8.03 31.47 71.04
C ARG A 642 6.96 30.90 71.95
N TYR A 643 7.39 30.17 72.98
CA TYR A 643 6.50 29.65 74.03
C TYR A 643 6.71 30.43 75.32
N ARG A 644 5.67 31.16 75.76
CA ARG A 644 5.71 31.92 77.02
C ARG A 644 4.96 31.19 78.12
N SER A 645 5.59 30.99 79.26
CA SER A 645 4.90 30.41 80.41
C SER A 645 3.93 31.41 81.04
N LEU A 646 2.70 30.97 81.30
CA LEU A 646 1.69 31.73 82.03
C LEU A 646 1.77 31.55 83.55
N LYS A 647 2.82 30.89 84.05
CA LYS A 647 3.06 30.67 85.48
C LYS A 647 4.25 31.45 86.01
N HIS A 648 5.36 31.41 85.28
CA HIS A 648 6.59 32.13 85.61
C HIS A 648 6.69 33.40 84.78
N PHE A 649 7.01 34.50 85.45
CA PHE A 649 7.18 35.81 84.85
C PHE A 649 8.38 35.83 83.90
N ASN A 650 8.19 36.40 82.70
CA ASN A 650 9.21 36.52 81.64
C ASN A 650 10.01 35.22 81.41
N TYR A 651 9.29 34.10 81.35
CA TYR A 651 9.85 32.81 81.03
C TYR A 651 9.43 32.41 79.61
N ASP A 652 10.37 32.52 78.69
CA ASP A 652 10.22 32.25 77.27
C ASP A 652 11.08 31.04 76.85
N ILE A 653 10.56 30.23 75.96
CA ILE A 653 11.23 29.04 75.42
C ILE A 653 11.19 29.13 73.89
N CYS A 654 12.33 28.92 73.23
CA CYS A 654 12.40 28.83 71.77
C CYS A 654 11.89 27.48 71.25
N GLN A 655 11.52 27.46 69.96
CA GLN A 655 11.11 26.27 69.22
C GLN A 655 11.98 25.04 69.50
N SER A 656 13.30 25.15 69.32
CA SER A 656 14.25 24.03 69.48
C SER A 656 14.22 23.43 70.89
N CYS A 657 14.23 24.29 71.92
CA CYS A 657 14.18 23.84 73.32
C CYS A 657 12.84 23.20 73.67
N PHE A 658 11.73 23.76 73.15
CA PHE A 658 10.40 23.23 73.39
C PHE A 658 10.22 21.86 72.71
N PHE A 659 10.53 21.73 71.43
CA PHE A 659 10.39 20.48 70.66
C PHE A 659 11.28 19.34 71.16
N SER A 660 12.46 19.68 71.69
CA SER A 660 13.36 18.72 72.35
C SER A 660 12.91 18.36 73.77
N GLY A 661 11.89 19.03 74.32
CA GLY A 661 11.42 18.83 75.70
C GLY A 661 12.40 19.27 76.79
N ARG A 662 13.35 20.17 76.48
CA ARG A 662 14.32 20.67 77.47
C ARG A 662 13.62 21.55 78.50
N VAL A 663 13.99 21.44 79.77
CA VAL A 663 13.43 22.24 80.87
C VAL A 663 14.56 22.91 81.67
N ALA A 664 14.39 24.17 82.07
CA ALA A 664 15.27 24.80 83.05
C ALA A 664 14.85 24.39 84.48
N LYS A 665 15.78 24.45 85.44
CA LYS A 665 15.51 24.15 86.86
C LYS A 665 14.29 24.94 87.36
N GLY A 666 13.28 24.22 87.87
CA GLY A 666 12.05 24.80 88.44
C GLY A 666 10.86 24.93 87.47
N HIS A 667 11.06 24.85 86.15
CA HIS A 667 9.96 24.85 85.19
C HIS A 667 9.50 23.43 84.84
N LYS A 668 8.17 23.19 84.79
CA LYS A 668 7.59 21.92 84.33
C LYS A 668 6.79 22.14 83.04
N MET A 669 6.92 21.23 82.08
CA MET A 669 6.26 21.37 80.76
C MET A 669 4.73 21.35 80.79
N HIS A 670 4.12 20.83 81.84
CA HIS A 670 2.66 20.86 82.00
C HIS A 670 2.13 22.21 82.50
N TYR A 671 2.99 23.20 82.78
CA TYR A 671 2.51 24.54 83.10
C TYR A 671 1.86 25.18 81.88
N PRO A 672 0.77 25.94 82.04
CA PRO A 672 0.12 26.58 80.92
C PRO A 672 1.09 27.51 80.19
N MET A 673 1.17 27.35 78.88
CA MET A 673 2.02 28.15 77.99
C MET A 673 1.16 28.76 76.90
N VAL A 674 1.53 29.97 76.48
CA VAL A 674 1.03 30.60 75.26
C VAL A 674 2.05 30.38 74.16
N GLU A 675 1.55 29.91 73.03
CA GLU A 675 2.32 29.80 71.80
C GLU A 675 2.16 31.07 70.98
N TYR A 676 3.29 31.59 70.50
CA TYR A 676 3.33 32.64 69.50
C TYR A 676 4.03 32.13 68.24
N CYS A 677 3.36 32.30 67.10
CA CYS A 677 3.87 31.97 65.76
C CYS A 677 3.96 33.20 64.85
N THR A 678 3.60 34.39 65.34
CA THR A 678 3.73 35.67 64.66
C THR A 678 4.40 36.69 65.60
N PRO A 679 5.05 37.75 65.09
CA PRO A 679 5.71 38.74 65.94
C PRO A 679 4.76 39.31 67.00
N THR A 680 5.17 39.23 68.26
CA THR A 680 4.37 39.64 69.42
C THR A 680 4.22 41.15 69.48
N THR A 681 3.00 41.64 69.66
CA THR A 681 2.69 43.06 69.87
C THR A 681 2.77 43.43 71.36
N SER A 682 3.04 44.71 71.66
CA SER A 682 3.13 45.19 73.05
C SER A 682 1.83 44.97 73.85
N GLY A 683 0.66 45.00 73.20
CA GLY A 683 -0.62 44.71 73.84
C GLY A 683 -0.79 43.24 74.26
N GLU A 684 -0.19 42.29 73.53
CA GLU A 684 -0.22 40.86 73.87
C GLU A 684 0.64 40.56 75.09
N ASP A 685 1.82 41.19 75.20
CA ASP A 685 2.70 41.07 76.36
C ASP A 685 2.00 41.55 77.64
N VAL A 686 1.19 42.62 77.57
CA VAL A 686 0.42 43.15 78.71
C VAL A 686 -0.73 42.21 79.12
N ARG A 687 -1.46 41.64 78.15
CA ARG A 687 -2.53 40.67 78.44
C ARG A 687 -1.99 39.42 79.14
N ASP A 688 -0.85 38.93 78.69
CA ASP A 688 -0.23 37.74 79.28
C ASP A 688 0.41 38.01 80.64
N PHE A 689 0.95 39.21 80.84
CA PHE A 689 1.33 39.68 82.17
C PHE A 689 0.18 39.62 83.18
N ALA A 690 -1.01 40.12 82.80
CA ALA A 690 -2.20 40.06 83.66
C ALA A 690 -2.62 38.60 83.96
N LYS A 691 -2.51 37.69 82.99
CA LYS A 691 -2.76 36.24 83.19
C LYS A 691 -1.73 35.60 84.12
N VAL A 692 -0.44 35.93 83.99
CA VAL A 692 0.63 35.43 84.87
C VAL A 692 0.37 35.85 86.32
N LEU A 693 0.01 37.12 86.56
CA LEU A 693 -0.36 37.60 87.89
C LEU A 693 -1.56 36.85 88.47
N LYS A 694 -2.61 36.65 87.67
CA LYS A 694 -3.80 35.88 88.07
C LYS A 694 -3.48 34.40 88.37
N ASN A 695 -2.52 33.82 87.64
CA ASN A 695 -2.15 32.41 87.76
C ASN A 695 -1.13 32.12 88.88
N LYS A 696 -0.33 33.11 89.29
CA LYS A 696 0.69 32.97 90.35
C LYS A 696 0.10 32.55 91.70
N PHE A 697 -1.17 32.90 91.96
CA PHE A 697 -1.90 32.58 93.20
C PHE A 697 -2.73 31.29 93.11
N ARG A 698 -2.68 30.55 91.99
CA ARG A 698 -3.51 29.36 91.77
C ARG A 698 -2.77 28.07 92.15
N THR A 699 -3.49 27.12 92.73
CA THR A 699 -2.91 25.87 93.28
C THR A 699 -2.59 24.83 92.21
N LYS A 700 -1.75 23.83 92.52
CA LYS A 700 -1.44 22.71 91.60
C LYS A 700 -2.70 21.97 91.09
N ARG A 701 -3.73 21.84 91.94
CA ARG A 701 -5.02 21.22 91.59
C ARG A 701 -5.82 22.03 90.56
N TYR A 702 -5.68 23.35 90.54
CA TYR A 702 -6.32 24.22 89.55
C TYR A 702 -5.82 23.89 88.14
N PHE A 703 -4.50 23.78 87.96
CA PHE A 703 -3.88 23.51 86.66
C PHE A 703 -4.04 22.05 86.19
N ALA A 704 -4.32 21.12 87.08
CA ALA A 704 -4.62 19.73 86.72
C ALA A 704 -6.03 19.54 86.10
N LYS A 705 -6.96 20.48 86.35
CA LYS A 705 -8.36 20.43 85.89
C LYS A 705 -8.65 21.29 84.64
N HIS A 706 -7.69 22.08 84.16
CA HIS A 706 -7.90 22.98 83.01
C HIS A 706 -7.43 22.31 81.70
N PRO A 707 -8.09 22.58 80.56
CA PRO A 707 -7.82 21.88 79.32
C PRO A 707 -6.34 22.01 78.92
N ARG A 708 -5.70 20.87 78.62
CA ARG A 708 -4.38 20.86 77.99
C ARG A 708 -4.55 21.33 76.55
N MET A 709 -3.58 22.10 76.04
CA MET A 709 -3.59 22.56 74.64
C MET A 709 -3.64 21.33 73.71
N GLY A 710 -4.51 21.35 72.69
CA GLY A 710 -4.82 20.19 71.83
C GLY A 710 -3.64 19.61 71.03
N TYR A 711 -2.53 20.34 70.91
CA TYR A 711 -1.28 19.87 70.29
C TYR A 711 -0.39 19.03 71.22
N LEU A 712 -0.72 18.95 72.52
CA LEU A 712 -0.07 18.05 73.46
C LEU A 712 -0.72 16.66 73.34
N PRO A 713 0.05 15.56 73.39
CA PRO A 713 -0.51 14.22 73.28
C PRO A 713 -1.66 14.04 74.29
N VAL A 714 -2.80 13.54 73.80
CA VAL A 714 -3.76 12.87 74.68
C VAL A 714 -2.96 11.79 75.39
N GLN A 715 -2.95 11.77 76.72
CA GLN A 715 -2.44 10.60 77.43
C GLN A 715 -3.31 9.44 76.95
N THR A 716 -2.75 8.61 76.07
CA THR A 716 -3.11 7.19 76.08
C THR A 716 -3.04 6.78 77.53
N VAL A 717 -4.15 6.25 78.03
CA VAL A 717 -4.29 5.72 79.38
C VAL A 717 -3.00 5.01 79.73
N LEU A 718 -2.37 5.45 80.82
CA LEU A 718 -1.11 4.95 81.36
C LEU A 718 -1.05 3.43 81.19
N GLU A 719 -0.20 2.95 80.27
CA GLU A 719 0.62 1.80 80.60
C GLU A 719 1.46 2.24 81.80
N GLY A 720 1.18 1.62 82.94
CA GLY A 720 1.99 1.51 84.16
C GLY A 720 2.80 2.73 84.61
N ASP A 721 2.61 3.13 85.86
CA ASP A 721 3.69 3.81 86.58
C ASP A 721 5.01 3.05 86.35
N ASN A 722 6.07 3.78 85.98
CA ASN A 722 7.43 3.26 86.01
C ASN A 722 7.75 2.86 87.45
N MET A 723 7.52 1.59 87.77
CA MET A 723 8.15 0.93 88.90
C MET A 723 9.56 0.53 88.49
N GLU A 724 10.49 1.46 88.62
CA GLU A 724 11.90 1.15 88.85
C GLU A 724 12.30 1.72 90.22
N THR A 725 12.01 0.91 91.25
CA THR A 725 12.94 0.57 92.33
C THR A 725 12.92 -0.94 92.46
#